data_AF-A0A9Q5SNT6-F1
#
_entry.id   AF-A0A9Q5SNT6-F1
#
_cell.length_a   1.000
_cell.length_b   1.000
_cell.length_c   1.000
_cell.angle_alpha   90.00
_cell.angle_beta   90.00
_cell.angle_gamma   90.00
#
_symmetry.space_group_name_H-M   'P 1'
#
loop_
_entity.id
_entity.type
_entity.pdbx_description
1 polymer ?
#
loop_
_entity_poly.entity_id
_entity_poly.type
_entity_poly.pdbx_seq_one_letter_code
_entity_poly.pdbx_strand_id
1 'polypeptide(L)'
;MRKVIIGILMSFCLFGVYQSLWANHSMHPLKQIAFVKKMIERQQEPYRTAYVQLIRYADSIQHVTHHARNNFAVPGYYVKPEEHRANSLALQQDAFAAYCSALAYRLSGKKGYGEKACYFMNAWATINKKYSEPDGPLVMSYSGSAFLMAAELMDDMSVWDADEKRLFKDWVTSVYRKATNEIRERKNNWADWGRLGSLLAASFLNDKEEIERNIKLIKGDLSEKIASEGHMPAEVIREKNGIWYTYFSLAPMTASFWVIYNLTGENLFSWEQEGKSIKKALDYLLRYQKAPSEWKWYEGPNVGTHATWPDNLLEAMAGIYGESAYVEYVENSRPHIYPVHHFAWVFPTLMPLSLNGYNQGGQSSVVKKDADIEKLRKRFAMQLLSVPVSDGRIKTLVGTLQPDGCWPGIDYVDTTRTAFQHERHLSNMLTLSVAYKKKGSPYKGNKQVRKAVHQALAFWLKNDFICENWWWNQIGTPNTMVSMLLILDRDLSPEESERMLKIAGRGNMSASGARPSGDRIKIAGLQAKAALFKRDAQEVAMLMKIIEEEIKFSTERGMQHDFSFHHRTDWVNNTLSYGSGYASAFIEWASNVADTKFRFSEQAVRLLIDYYLDGICKQMVYGRISDPGILNRDITRPGEEKVWSPSDPEKLRNLTDYRQAELDNIICLRKGDSSCRPVSFAKFFWRTDHFVFQRPDFYTSVRMYSTRNANMEEPYNGEGLMNHFRGDGTNYLSVRGDEYKRLTPVYDWMKIPGATIVQLDKMPGENEIQKWGLSDYVGAVTDGIYGAVGFDFKSPHTGLAARKAWFFFDKTYVCLGTNISSWMKDQVLTTVNQCLLNGEVTVSDADGIHPQEQGSRMKKEVRWVVHDKVGYYFLKKENVILSNQHMEGSWKIANRQTTTPTDIIRQDVFTLSIDHGSSPNNGGYAYMVIPSSDPQSIEKKVEEEGVVILANCPDLQAVRHGGLNMAYAVFYKGGTLQVHDKIVVEMDSPGMLMVKYNDVGEILALGVSDPTRFMKKLHLSVNQKIVWPAQENIQTEWDEKQALTRISVDLPQNEYAGKSVIYNK
;
A
#
# COMPACT_ATOMS: atom_id res chain seq x y z
N MET A 1 -23.19 -51.92 -48.89
CA MET A 1 -21.75 -52.27 -48.98
C MET A 1 -21.06 -51.85 -47.68
N ARG A 2 -20.45 -52.84 -46.99
CA ARG A 2 -19.40 -52.81 -45.94
C ARG A 2 -19.42 -51.65 -44.90
N LYS A 3 -19.78 -51.84 -43.62
CA LYS A 3 -19.12 -52.55 -42.48
C LYS A 3 -17.85 -51.86 -41.91
N VAL A 4 -17.92 -51.57 -40.58
CA VAL A 4 -16.87 -51.71 -39.53
C VAL A 4 -15.80 -50.59 -39.55
N ILE A 5 -15.68 -49.70 -38.55
CA ILE A 5 -14.94 -49.76 -37.25
C ILE A 5 -15.35 -48.43 -36.53
N ILE A 6 -15.88 -48.36 -35.30
CA ILE A 6 -15.20 -48.33 -34.00
C ILE A 6 -16.24 -48.71 -32.94
N GLY A 7 -15.99 -49.79 -32.20
CA GLY A 7 -16.70 -50.15 -30.99
C GLY A 7 -15.87 -49.83 -29.74
N ILE A 8 -16.57 -49.80 -28.62
CA ILE A 8 -16.15 -50.34 -27.31
C ILE A 8 -14.82 -49.78 -26.76
N LEU A 9 -14.94 -48.85 -25.80
CA LEU A 9 -14.08 -48.79 -24.60
C LEU A 9 -14.71 -47.82 -23.56
N MET A 10 -15.91 -48.17 -23.09
CA MET A 10 -16.29 -47.95 -21.70
C MET A 10 -15.93 -49.23 -20.94
N SER A 11 -15.37 -49.09 -19.74
CA SER A 11 -14.86 -50.17 -18.87
C SER A 11 -13.55 -50.84 -19.30
N PHE A 12 -12.42 -50.14 -19.16
CA PHE A 12 -11.14 -50.69 -18.66
C PHE A 12 -10.16 -49.53 -18.46
N CYS A 13 -10.20 -48.88 -17.30
CA CYS A 13 -9.10 -48.10 -16.70
C CYS A 13 -9.35 -47.90 -15.19
N LEU A 14 -9.84 -48.95 -14.52
CA LEU A 14 -9.50 -49.21 -13.12
C LEU A 14 -8.29 -50.14 -13.19
N PHE A 15 -7.20 -49.77 -12.51
CA PHE A 15 -5.88 -50.41 -12.48
C PHE A 15 -5.01 -50.20 -13.72
N GLY A 16 -4.07 -49.24 -13.61
CA GLY A 16 -2.86 -49.31 -14.42
C GLY A 16 -2.16 -48.01 -14.79
N VAL A 17 -2.00 -47.03 -13.89
CA VAL A 17 -0.76 -46.22 -13.79
C VAL A 17 -0.61 -45.74 -12.34
N TYR A 18 -0.32 -46.66 -11.41
CA TYR A 18 0.59 -46.32 -10.31
C TYR A 18 2.00 -46.41 -10.89
N GLN A 19 2.37 -45.50 -11.79
CA GLN A 19 3.78 -45.16 -11.92
C GLN A 19 4.07 -44.24 -10.75
N SER A 20 4.58 -44.84 -9.70
CA SER A 20 5.34 -44.15 -8.67
C SER A 20 6.31 -43.17 -9.34
N LEU A 21 5.99 -41.88 -9.28
CA LEU A 21 6.89 -40.76 -9.49
C LEU A 21 7.98 -40.85 -8.42
N TRP A 22 8.97 -41.73 -8.61
CA TRP A 22 10.16 -41.73 -7.79
C TRP A 22 11.03 -40.55 -8.23
N ALA A 23 11.03 -39.55 -7.34
CA ALA A 23 12.08 -38.56 -7.06
C ALA A 23 12.48 -37.54 -8.15
N ASN A 24 12.01 -36.30 -7.98
CA ASN A 24 12.74 -35.06 -8.32
C ASN A 24 12.73 -34.04 -7.15
N HIS A 25 12.19 -34.41 -5.97
CA HIS A 25 11.94 -33.51 -4.82
C HIS A 25 12.21 -34.24 -3.50
N SER A 26 13.44 -34.72 -3.31
CA SER A 26 13.82 -35.55 -2.15
C SER A 26 14.09 -34.73 -0.90
N MET A 27 14.76 -33.58 -1.04
CA MET A 27 15.05 -32.70 0.07
C MET A 27 13.82 -31.89 0.48
N HIS A 28 13.02 -31.45 -0.49
CA HIS A 28 11.79 -30.68 -0.29
C HIS A 28 10.59 -31.34 -0.98
N PRO A 29 9.97 -32.37 -0.38
CA PRO A 29 8.82 -33.05 -0.96
C PRO A 29 7.68 -32.08 -1.30
N LEU A 30 6.96 -32.34 -2.39
CA LEU A 30 5.85 -31.49 -2.83
C LEU A 30 4.78 -31.24 -1.75
N LYS A 31 4.56 -32.22 -0.87
CA LYS A 31 3.64 -32.08 0.28
C LYS A 31 4.12 -31.05 1.30
N GLN A 32 5.42 -30.99 1.56
CA GLN A 32 6.04 -29.97 2.42
C GLN A 32 5.92 -28.59 1.77
N ILE A 33 6.25 -28.47 0.47
CA ILE A 33 6.12 -27.22 -0.28
C ILE A 33 4.67 -26.72 -0.26
N ALA A 34 3.69 -27.59 -0.51
CA ALA A 34 2.28 -27.25 -0.47
C ALA A 34 1.83 -26.80 0.92
N PHE A 35 2.31 -27.45 1.98
CA PHE A 35 2.08 -27.05 3.36
C PHE A 35 2.65 -25.66 3.64
N VAL A 36 3.91 -25.42 3.29
CA VAL A 36 4.59 -24.14 3.53
C VAL A 36 3.92 -23.02 2.74
N LYS A 37 3.56 -23.23 1.47
CA LYS A 37 2.74 -22.29 0.69
C LYS A 37 1.46 -21.93 1.43
N LYS A 38 0.76 -22.94 1.96
CA LYS A 38 -0.46 -22.73 2.74
C LYS A 38 -0.20 -21.97 4.04
N MET A 39 0.91 -22.21 4.74
CA MET A 39 1.29 -21.44 5.93
C MET A 39 1.62 -19.98 5.57
N ILE A 40 2.30 -19.75 4.45
CA ILE A 40 2.63 -18.41 3.93
C ILE A 40 1.36 -17.67 3.49
N GLU A 41 0.47 -18.32 2.73
CA GLU A 41 -0.83 -17.80 2.32
C GLU A 41 -1.67 -17.42 3.54
N ARG A 42 -1.58 -18.22 4.60
CA ARG A 42 -2.23 -17.97 5.90
C ARG A 42 -1.47 -16.99 6.77
N GLN A 43 -0.31 -16.47 6.38
CA GLN A 43 0.56 -15.61 7.21
C GLN A 43 0.90 -16.18 8.59
N GLN A 44 0.94 -17.51 8.73
CA GLN A 44 1.18 -18.18 10.00
C GLN A 44 2.64 -18.02 10.45
N GLU A 45 2.86 -17.50 11.67
CA GLU A 45 4.19 -17.50 12.28
C GLU A 45 4.59 -18.92 12.72
N PRO A 46 5.88 -19.29 12.66
CA PRO A 46 7.03 -18.48 12.23
C PRO A 46 7.27 -18.46 10.70
N TYR A 47 6.43 -19.14 9.91
CA TYR A 47 6.61 -19.30 8.45
C TYR A 47 6.56 -17.98 7.69
N ARG A 48 5.71 -17.04 8.11
CA ARG A 48 5.64 -15.70 7.51
C ARG A 48 6.97 -14.97 7.65
N THR A 49 7.49 -14.85 8.87
CA THR A 49 8.75 -14.14 9.11
C THR A 49 9.92 -14.81 8.38
N ALA A 50 9.97 -16.15 8.39
CA ALA A 50 10.97 -16.91 7.64
C ALA A 50 10.85 -16.70 6.12
N TYR A 51 9.63 -16.60 5.58
CA TYR A 51 9.39 -16.33 4.17
C TYR A 51 9.79 -14.91 3.77
N VAL A 52 9.49 -13.91 4.59
CA VAL A 52 9.95 -12.52 4.35
C VAL A 52 11.48 -12.46 4.32
N GLN A 53 12.15 -13.18 5.21
CA GLN A 53 13.60 -13.28 5.21
C GLN A 53 14.14 -13.93 3.93
N LEU A 54 13.53 -15.04 3.48
CA LEU A 54 13.86 -15.67 2.19
C LEU A 54 13.73 -14.67 1.03
N ILE A 55 12.62 -13.91 0.96
CA ILE A 55 12.39 -12.96 -0.12
C ILE A 55 13.41 -11.82 -0.08
N ARG A 56 13.78 -11.30 1.09
CA ARG A 56 14.84 -10.28 1.21
C ARG A 56 16.18 -10.77 0.66
N TYR A 57 16.56 -12.01 0.95
CA TYR A 57 17.75 -12.59 0.34
C TYR A 57 17.59 -12.71 -1.18
N ALA A 58 16.49 -13.29 -1.65
CA ALA A 58 16.23 -13.47 -3.08
C ALA A 58 16.23 -12.15 -3.88
N ASP A 59 15.66 -11.07 -3.30
CA ASP A 59 15.67 -9.73 -3.87
C ASP A 59 17.10 -9.17 -3.94
N SER A 60 17.89 -9.30 -2.87
CA SER A 60 19.29 -8.86 -2.86
C SER A 60 20.16 -9.59 -3.88
N ILE A 61 19.80 -10.85 -4.20
CA ILE A 61 20.52 -11.70 -5.15
C ILE A 61 20.21 -11.31 -6.61
N GLN A 62 19.09 -10.64 -6.91
CA GLN A 62 18.65 -10.39 -8.30
C GLN A 62 19.72 -9.72 -9.17
N HIS A 63 20.54 -8.84 -8.58
CA HIS A 63 21.58 -8.09 -9.27
C HIS A 63 22.99 -8.70 -9.16
N VAL A 64 23.16 -9.81 -8.44
CA VAL A 64 24.46 -10.47 -8.22
C VAL A 64 24.86 -11.30 -9.45
N THR A 65 26.12 -11.20 -9.90
CA THR A 65 26.67 -12.03 -10.98
C THR A 65 27.24 -13.34 -10.45
N HIS A 66 27.37 -14.35 -11.31
CA HIS A 66 27.99 -15.63 -10.93
C HIS A 66 29.51 -15.50 -10.71
N HIS A 67 30.04 -16.44 -9.95
CA HIS A 67 31.45 -16.64 -9.63
C HIS A 67 31.99 -18.01 -10.11
N ALA A 68 31.24 -18.67 -11.02
CA ALA A 68 31.61 -19.95 -11.60
C ALA A 68 33.06 -19.97 -12.14
N ARG A 69 33.83 -21.00 -11.74
CA ARG A 69 35.25 -21.16 -12.10
C ARG A 69 35.44 -22.39 -12.99
N ASN A 70 36.28 -22.29 -14.02
CA ASN A 70 36.56 -23.43 -14.90
C ASN A 70 37.16 -24.63 -14.14
N ASN A 71 38.14 -24.35 -13.28
CA ASN A 71 38.68 -25.30 -12.32
C ASN A 71 38.36 -24.82 -10.90
N PHE A 72 37.56 -25.58 -10.16
CA PHE A 72 37.26 -25.30 -8.76
C PHE A 72 38.35 -25.90 -7.87
N ALA A 73 39.41 -25.13 -7.63
CA ALA A 73 40.60 -25.54 -6.90
C ALA A 73 40.56 -25.04 -5.45
N VAL A 74 40.44 -25.93 -4.46
CA VAL A 74 40.41 -25.54 -3.04
C VAL A 74 41.55 -26.23 -2.25
N PRO A 75 42.57 -25.48 -1.79
CA PRO A 75 43.68 -26.06 -1.03
C PRO A 75 43.24 -26.51 0.37
N GLY A 76 44.05 -27.36 0.99
CA GLY A 76 43.83 -27.82 2.36
C GLY A 76 43.71 -26.66 3.36
N TYR A 77 42.62 -26.61 4.14
CA TYR A 77 42.37 -25.53 5.11
C TYR A 77 43.53 -25.33 6.09
N TYR A 78 44.10 -26.43 6.61
CA TYR A 78 45.21 -26.40 7.56
C TYR A 78 46.56 -26.08 6.91
N VAL A 79 46.62 -25.98 5.58
CA VAL A 79 47.82 -25.61 4.83
C VAL A 79 47.72 -24.15 4.37
N LYS A 80 46.59 -23.77 3.78
CA LYS A 80 46.35 -22.43 3.23
C LYS A 80 44.94 -21.92 3.58
N PRO A 81 44.68 -21.53 4.83
CA PRO A 81 43.34 -21.22 5.31
C PRO A 81 42.69 -20.02 4.61
N GLU A 82 43.47 -19.02 4.22
CA GLU A 82 42.97 -17.84 3.50
C GLU A 82 42.58 -18.17 2.06
N GLU A 83 43.47 -18.86 1.33
CA GLU A 83 43.21 -19.29 -0.04
C GLU A 83 42.04 -20.29 -0.09
N HIS A 84 41.95 -21.20 0.90
CA HIS A 84 40.81 -22.10 1.06
C HIS A 84 39.50 -21.32 1.18
N ARG A 85 39.43 -20.33 2.09
CA ARG A 85 38.22 -19.51 2.30
C ARG A 85 37.86 -18.73 1.03
N ALA A 86 38.85 -18.09 0.40
CA ALA A 86 38.63 -17.30 -0.81
C ALA A 86 38.15 -18.14 -2.00
N ASN A 87 38.69 -19.35 -2.18
CA ASN A 87 38.30 -20.23 -3.28
C ASN A 87 36.95 -20.89 -3.03
N SER A 88 36.65 -21.25 -1.78
CA SER A 88 35.36 -21.85 -1.40
C SER A 88 34.20 -20.88 -1.53
N LEU A 89 34.43 -19.59 -1.27
CA LEU A 89 33.39 -18.56 -1.26
C LEU A 89 32.62 -18.46 -2.58
N ALA A 90 33.30 -18.66 -3.72
CA ALA A 90 32.68 -18.61 -5.04
C ALA A 90 31.55 -19.64 -5.20
N LEU A 91 31.77 -20.88 -4.75
CA LEU A 91 30.74 -21.92 -4.79
C LEU A 91 29.67 -21.66 -3.73
N GLN A 92 30.05 -21.22 -2.53
CA GLN A 92 29.11 -20.97 -1.43
C GLN A 92 28.08 -19.90 -1.78
N GLN A 93 28.54 -18.78 -2.32
CA GLN A 93 27.66 -17.66 -2.70
C GLN A 93 26.72 -18.05 -3.83
N ASP A 94 27.25 -18.65 -4.91
CA ASP A 94 26.43 -19.00 -6.07
C ASP A 94 25.45 -20.14 -5.77
N ALA A 95 25.86 -21.15 -4.99
CA ALA A 95 24.99 -22.27 -4.63
C ALA A 95 23.89 -21.85 -3.67
N PHE A 96 24.19 -21.00 -2.67
CA PHE A 96 23.15 -20.38 -1.84
C PHE A 96 22.23 -19.50 -2.67
N ALA A 97 22.79 -18.69 -3.58
CA ALA A 97 22.00 -17.80 -4.42
C ALA A 97 21.04 -18.56 -5.34
N ALA A 98 21.50 -19.66 -5.94
CA ALA A 98 20.67 -20.56 -6.74
C ALA A 98 19.53 -21.16 -5.91
N TYR A 99 19.86 -21.72 -4.74
CA TYR A 99 18.87 -22.38 -3.88
C TYR A 99 17.85 -21.40 -3.28
N CYS A 100 18.32 -20.25 -2.77
CA CYS A 100 17.47 -19.18 -2.27
C CYS A 100 16.52 -18.68 -3.37
N SER A 101 17.02 -18.45 -4.58
CA SER A 101 16.20 -18.01 -5.72
C SER A 101 15.21 -19.10 -6.17
N ALA A 102 15.63 -20.36 -6.19
CA ALA A 102 14.75 -21.49 -6.54
C ALA A 102 13.63 -21.67 -5.52
N LEU A 103 13.94 -21.62 -4.22
CA LEU A 103 12.94 -21.72 -3.16
C LEU A 103 11.98 -20.52 -3.17
N ALA A 104 12.52 -19.30 -3.37
CA ALA A 104 11.71 -18.09 -3.51
C ALA A 104 10.76 -18.19 -4.72
N TYR A 105 11.24 -18.69 -5.87
CA TYR A 105 10.41 -18.94 -7.03
C TYR A 105 9.33 -19.98 -6.73
N ARG A 106 9.73 -21.13 -6.16
CA ARG A 106 8.83 -22.24 -5.89
C ARG A 106 7.68 -21.80 -4.98
N LEU A 107 7.95 -20.98 -3.97
CA LEU A 107 6.95 -20.50 -3.01
C LEU A 107 6.16 -19.28 -3.51
N SER A 108 6.76 -18.36 -4.25
CA SER A 108 6.12 -17.11 -4.69
C SER A 108 5.45 -17.17 -6.07
N GLY A 109 5.91 -18.05 -6.97
CA GLY A 109 5.55 -18.07 -8.38
C GLY A 109 6.14 -16.93 -9.22
N LYS A 110 6.98 -16.04 -8.66
CA LYS A 110 7.55 -14.90 -9.42
C LYS A 110 8.68 -15.35 -10.35
N LYS A 111 8.42 -15.29 -11.66
CA LYS A 111 9.32 -15.75 -12.73
C LYS A 111 10.78 -15.27 -12.58
N GLY A 112 11.02 -14.02 -12.19
CA GLY A 112 12.37 -13.46 -12.04
C GLY A 112 13.27 -14.24 -11.07
N TYR A 113 12.73 -14.74 -9.96
CA TYR A 113 13.51 -15.61 -9.06
C TYR A 113 13.87 -16.94 -9.72
N GLY A 114 12.97 -17.50 -10.53
CA GLY A 114 13.20 -18.76 -11.25
C GLY A 114 14.29 -18.59 -12.31
N GLU A 115 14.21 -17.52 -13.10
CA GLU A 115 15.24 -17.14 -14.08
C GLU A 115 16.60 -16.93 -13.40
N LYS A 116 16.61 -16.30 -12.21
CA LYS A 116 17.84 -16.10 -11.45
C LYS A 116 18.44 -17.39 -10.89
N ALA A 117 17.61 -18.34 -10.47
CA ALA A 117 18.08 -19.67 -10.06
C ALA A 117 18.74 -20.40 -11.24
N CYS A 118 18.09 -20.40 -12.41
CA CYS A 118 18.63 -20.97 -13.64
C CYS A 118 19.96 -20.31 -14.01
N TYR A 119 20.08 -18.98 -13.92
CA TYR A 119 21.30 -18.24 -14.22
C TYR A 119 22.54 -18.79 -13.49
N PHE A 120 22.47 -19.01 -12.17
CA PHE A 120 23.61 -19.54 -11.42
C PHE A 120 23.88 -21.02 -11.74
N MET A 121 22.84 -21.86 -11.83
CA MET A 121 22.99 -23.28 -12.19
C MET A 121 23.62 -23.45 -13.57
N ASN A 122 23.14 -22.71 -14.56
CA ASN A 122 23.60 -22.78 -15.95
C ASN A 122 25.03 -22.23 -16.10
N ALA A 123 25.39 -21.20 -15.33
CA ALA A 123 26.77 -20.68 -15.30
C ALA A 123 27.76 -21.77 -14.85
N TRP A 124 27.45 -22.48 -13.76
CA TRP A 124 28.31 -23.57 -13.27
C TRP A 124 28.34 -24.76 -14.22
N ALA A 125 27.19 -25.15 -14.77
CA ALA A 125 27.13 -26.22 -15.77
C ALA A 125 28.00 -25.95 -17.01
N THR A 126 28.01 -24.69 -17.45
CA THR A 126 28.71 -24.28 -18.67
C THR A 126 30.20 -24.06 -18.42
N ILE A 127 30.57 -23.40 -17.34
CA ILE A 127 31.94 -22.93 -17.10
C ILE A 127 32.78 -23.97 -16.37
N ASN A 128 32.25 -24.58 -15.30
CA ASN A 128 33.03 -25.47 -14.45
C ASN A 128 33.21 -26.85 -15.11
N LYS A 129 34.46 -27.29 -15.26
CA LYS A 129 34.80 -28.55 -15.94
C LYS A 129 35.54 -29.55 -15.05
N LYS A 130 36.10 -29.09 -13.94
CA LYS A 130 36.80 -29.93 -12.96
C LYS A 130 36.87 -29.26 -11.59
N TYR A 131 37.18 -30.08 -10.59
CA TYR A 131 37.64 -29.66 -9.28
C TYR A 131 39.10 -30.13 -9.11
N SER A 132 39.85 -29.48 -8.22
CA SER A 132 41.22 -29.87 -7.90
C SER A 132 41.61 -29.40 -6.49
N GLU A 133 42.83 -29.72 -6.08
CA GLU A 133 43.39 -29.48 -4.74
C GLU A 133 42.73 -30.34 -3.63
N PRO A 134 43.42 -30.56 -2.49
CA PRO A 134 43.02 -31.57 -1.51
C PRO A 134 41.62 -31.42 -0.90
N ASP A 135 41.13 -30.19 -0.71
CA ASP A 135 39.82 -29.91 -0.11
C ASP A 135 38.73 -29.67 -1.18
N GLY A 136 39.09 -29.60 -2.47
CA GLY A 136 38.16 -29.43 -3.58
C GLY A 136 36.96 -30.39 -3.54
N PRO A 137 37.17 -31.71 -3.36
CA PRO A 137 36.08 -32.68 -3.22
C PRO A 137 35.15 -32.41 -2.04
N LEU A 138 35.71 -32.01 -0.90
CA LEU A 138 34.95 -31.73 0.32
C LEU A 138 34.07 -30.49 0.14
N VAL A 139 34.66 -29.39 -0.33
CA VAL A 139 33.94 -28.13 -0.52
C VAL A 139 32.86 -28.25 -1.58
N MET A 140 33.16 -28.97 -2.66
CA MET A 140 32.16 -29.32 -3.67
C MET A 140 30.99 -30.05 -3.02
N SER A 141 31.25 -31.02 -2.14
CA SER A 141 30.22 -31.83 -1.49
C SER A 141 29.29 -31.01 -0.57
N TYR A 142 29.85 -30.17 0.32
CA TYR A 142 29.03 -29.45 1.32
C TYR A 142 28.45 -28.12 0.84
N SER A 143 29.08 -27.45 -0.14
CA SER A 143 28.57 -26.18 -0.69
C SER A 143 27.72 -26.43 -1.93
N GLY A 144 28.12 -27.39 -2.78
CA GLY A 144 27.38 -27.67 -4.00
C GLY A 144 26.06 -28.42 -3.75
N SER A 145 25.81 -28.96 -2.55
CA SER A 145 24.51 -29.57 -2.21
C SER A 145 23.34 -28.61 -2.40
N ALA A 146 23.53 -27.30 -2.18
CA ALA A 146 22.51 -26.29 -2.45
C ALA A 146 22.16 -26.19 -3.94
N PHE A 147 23.11 -26.41 -4.86
CA PHE A 147 22.78 -26.49 -6.28
C PHE A 147 21.86 -27.67 -6.60
N LEU A 148 22.03 -28.81 -5.94
CA LEU A 148 21.18 -29.97 -6.17
C LEU A 148 19.79 -29.75 -5.56
N MET A 149 19.70 -29.12 -4.39
CA MET A 149 18.42 -28.68 -3.82
C MET A 149 17.71 -27.67 -4.71
N ALA A 150 18.45 -26.74 -5.33
CA ALA A 150 17.91 -25.79 -6.30
C ALA A 150 17.40 -26.52 -7.56
N ALA A 151 18.19 -27.45 -8.10
CA ALA A 151 17.85 -28.22 -9.29
C ALA A 151 16.59 -29.05 -9.08
N GLU A 152 16.45 -29.74 -7.95
CA GLU A 152 15.23 -30.46 -7.57
C GLU A 152 14.00 -29.54 -7.56
N LEU A 153 14.09 -28.38 -6.91
CA LEU A 153 13.00 -27.40 -6.86
C LEU A 153 12.59 -26.83 -8.24
N MET A 154 13.49 -26.88 -9.21
CA MET A 154 13.33 -26.32 -10.55
C MET A 154 13.04 -27.37 -11.63
N ASP A 155 13.24 -28.66 -11.36
CA ASP A 155 13.23 -29.71 -12.39
C ASP A 155 11.87 -29.85 -13.10
N ASP A 156 10.77 -29.70 -12.35
CA ASP A 156 9.40 -29.73 -12.88
C ASP A 156 8.88 -28.35 -13.33
N MET A 157 9.74 -27.33 -13.33
CA MET A 157 9.38 -25.96 -13.71
C MET A 157 9.71 -25.67 -15.17
N SER A 158 8.78 -25.00 -15.85
CA SER A 158 8.91 -24.63 -17.28
C SER A 158 9.89 -23.49 -17.55
N VAL A 159 10.30 -22.75 -16.52
CA VAL A 159 11.27 -21.64 -16.63
C VAL A 159 12.71 -22.11 -16.85
N TRP A 160 12.99 -23.39 -16.56
CA TRP A 160 14.31 -23.99 -16.79
C TRP A 160 14.26 -24.82 -18.06
N ASP A 161 15.05 -24.41 -19.05
CA ASP A 161 15.02 -24.97 -20.39
C ASP A 161 15.54 -26.42 -20.44
N ALA A 162 15.06 -27.21 -21.40
CA ALA A 162 15.43 -28.62 -21.50
C ALA A 162 16.91 -28.84 -21.87
N ASP A 163 17.48 -27.99 -22.72
CA ASP A 163 18.90 -28.06 -23.07
C ASP A 163 19.79 -27.60 -21.91
N GLU A 164 19.37 -26.55 -21.19
CA GLU A 164 20.02 -26.09 -19.95
C GLU A 164 20.00 -27.17 -18.85
N LYS A 165 18.85 -27.84 -18.66
CA LYS A 165 18.72 -29.00 -17.76
C LYS A 165 19.67 -30.13 -18.14
N ARG A 166 19.81 -30.43 -19.45
CA ARG A 166 20.76 -31.44 -19.93
C ARG A 166 22.20 -31.05 -19.57
N LEU A 167 22.60 -29.80 -19.86
CA LEU A 167 23.94 -29.31 -19.52
C LEU A 167 24.22 -29.40 -18.01
N PHE A 168 23.24 -29.09 -17.17
CA PHE A 168 23.38 -29.22 -15.73
C PHE A 168 23.47 -30.69 -15.28
N LYS A 169 22.66 -31.60 -15.84
CA LYS A 169 22.78 -33.04 -15.60
C LYS A 169 24.16 -33.59 -16.01
N ASP A 170 24.71 -33.11 -17.12
CA ASP A 170 26.07 -33.46 -17.56
C ASP A 170 27.13 -32.98 -16.56
N TRP A 171 27.00 -31.76 -16.04
CA TRP A 171 27.89 -31.23 -15.00
C TRP A 171 27.78 -32.00 -13.69
N VAL A 172 26.56 -32.31 -13.25
CA VAL A 172 26.32 -33.14 -12.05
C VAL A 172 26.99 -34.50 -12.20
N THR A 173 26.82 -35.13 -13.37
CA THR A 173 27.39 -36.46 -13.68
C THR A 173 28.92 -36.43 -13.76
N SER A 174 29.49 -35.43 -14.44
CA SER A 174 30.90 -35.40 -14.82
C SER A 174 31.82 -34.74 -13.81
N VAL A 175 31.29 -33.85 -12.95
CA VAL A 175 32.05 -33.08 -11.95
C VAL A 175 31.55 -33.33 -10.53
N TYR A 176 30.31 -32.92 -10.22
CA TYR A 176 29.81 -32.90 -8.84
C TYR A 176 29.73 -34.31 -8.21
N ARG A 177 29.14 -35.28 -8.93
CA ARG A 177 29.03 -36.67 -8.47
C ARG A 177 30.40 -37.32 -8.29
N LYS A 178 31.39 -36.97 -9.14
CA LYS A 178 32.76 -37.49 -8.98
C LYS A 178 33.40 -36.98 -7.69
N ALA A 179 33.28 -35.69 -7.41
CA ALA A 179 33.79 -35.07 -6.18
C ALA A 179 33.21 -35.72 -4.92
N THR A 180 31.89 -35.89 -4.88
CA THR A 180 31.18 -36.48 -3.74
C THR A 180 31.50 -37.97 -3.58
N ASN A 181 31.58 -38.71 -4.68
CA ASN A 181 31.92 -40.13 -4.67
C ASN A 181 33.38 -40.41 -4.28
N GLU A 182 34.30 -39.46 -4.48
CA GLU A 182 35.71 -39.59 -4.09
C GLU A 182 35.89 -39.66 -2.56
N ILE A 183 35.00 -39.04 -1.78
CA ILE A 183 35.14 -38.92 -0.34
C ILE A 183 34.11 -39.73 0.47
N ARG A 184 33.05 -40.24 -0.16
CA ARG A 184 31.95 -40.96 0.52
C ARG A 184 32.32 -42.26 1.22
N GLU A 185 33.45 -42.87 0.85
CA GLU A 185 33.96 -44.12 1.45
C GLU A 185 34.95 -43.87 2.60
N ARG A 186 35.29 -42.60 2.88
CA ARG A 186 36.07 -42.26 4.08
C ARG A 186 35.30 -42.64 5.34
N LYS A 187 35.99 -42.59 6.50
CA LYS A 187 35.43 -42.98 7.81
C LYS A 187 35.26 -41.80 8.78
N ASN A 188 35.25 -40.57 8.27
CA ASN A 188 35.13 -39.34 9.04
C ASN A 188 34.00 -38.44 8.49
N ASN A 189 33.86 -37.23 9.03
CA ASN A 189 32.87 -36.25 8.58
C ASN A 189 32.91 -35.89 7.08
N TRP A 190 34.03 -36.13 6.36
CA TRP A 190 34.06 -35.96 4.90
C TRP A 190 33.13 -36.94 4.19
N ALA A 191 33.03 -38.16 4.72
CA ALA A 191 32.16 -39.17 4.17
C ALA A 191 30.69 -38.80 4.32
N ASP A 192 30.30 -38.16 5.44
CA ASP A 192 28.92 -37.73 5.64
C ASP A 192 28.49 -36.71 4.58
N TRP A 193 29.35 -35.74 4.29
CA TRP A 193 29.12 -34.78 3.21
C TRP A 193 29.16 -35.40 1.81
N GLY A 194 30.11 -36.30 1.56
CA GLY A 194 30.18 -37.04 0.29
C GLY A 194 28.92 -37.87 0.05
N ARG A 195 28.38 -38.52 1.08
CA ARG A 195 27.15 -39.34 0.99
C ARG A 195 25.91 -38.48 0.79
N LEU A 196 25.76 -37.35 1.49
CA LEU A 196 24.65 -36.42 1.24
C LEU A 196 24.68 -35.90 -0.20
N GLY A 197 25.84 -35.42 -0.67
CA GLY A 197 25.99 -34.90 -2.02
C GLY A 197 25.73 -35.99 -3.08
N SER A 198 26.24 -37.20 -2.86
CA SER A 198 26.01 -38.35 -3.74
C SER A 198 24.54 -38.76 -3.78
N LEU A 199 23.84 -38.75 -2.63
CA LEU A 199 22.39 -39.01 -2.55
C LEU A 199 21.56 -37.96 -3.29
N LEU A 200 21.86 -36.67 -3.11
CA LEU A 200 21.15 -35.58 -3.82
C LEU A 200 21.39 -35.65 -5.33
N ALA A 201 22.62 -35.97 -5.76
CA ALA A 201 22.94 -36.18 -7.16
C ALA A 201 22.20 -37.41 -7.72
N ALA A 202 22.16 -38.52 -6.98
CA ALA A 202 21.45 -39.73 -7.37
C ALA A 202 19.94 -39.52 -7.45
N SER A 203 19.35 -38.76 -6.53
CA SER A 203 17.95 -38.34 -6.58
C SER A 203 17.66 -37.54 -7.85
N PHE A 204 18.43 -36.48 -8.11
CA PHE A 204 18.23 -35.62 -9.28
C PHE A 204 18.46 -36.33 -10.63
N LEU A 205 19.35 -37.33 -10.67
CA LEU A 205 19.61 -38.17 -11.85
C LEU A 205 18.69 -39.40 -11.93
N ASN A 206 17.84 -39.63 -10.92
CA ASN A 206 17.01 -40.82 -10.77
C ASN A 206 17.82 -42.15 -10.84
N ASP A 207 18.98 -42.17 -10.16
CA ASP A 207 19.94 -43.28 -10.14
C ASP A 207 19.74 -44.15 -8.88
N LYS A 208 18.95 -45.21 -9.01
CA LYS A 208 18.55 -46.08 -7.88
C LYS A 208 19.71 -46.87 -7.28
N GLU A 209 20.62 -47.37 -8.11
CA GLU A 209 21.77 -48.14 -7.64
C GLU A 209 22.68 -47.27 -6.75
N GLU A 210 22.84 -46.01 -7.14
CA GLU A 210 23.63 -45.05 -6.36
C GLU A 210 22.93 -44.65 -5.05
N ILE A 211 21.58 -44.57 -5.03
CA ILE A 211 20.80 -44.39 -3.79
C ILE A 211 21.05 -45.57 -2.83
N GLU A 212 20.89 -46.81 -3.29
CA GLU A 212 21.07 -48.02 -2.48
C GLU A 212 22.52 -48.14 -1.95
N ARG A 213 23.52 -47.81 -2.78
CA ARG A 213 24.92 -47.80 -2.35
C ARG A 213 25.17 -46.83 -1.21
N ASN A 214 24.64 -45.61 -1.29
CA ASN A 214 24.79 -44.63 -0.22
C ASN A 214 24.07 -45.06 1.06
N ILE A 215 22.86 -45.65 0.96
CA ILE A 215 22.15 -46.20 2.13
C ILE A 215 23.00 -47.27 2.82
N LYS A 216 23.59 -48.19 2.06
CA LYS A 216 24.48 -49.23 2.59
C LYS A 216 25.70 -48.64 3.28
N LEU A 217 26.35 -47.65 2.68
CA LEU A 217 27.52 -46.97 3.26
C LEU A 217 27.17 -46.25 4.57
N ILE A 218 26.04 -45.54 4.60
CA ILE A 218 25.54 -44.85 5.80
C ILE A 218 25.29 -45.87 6.92
N LYS A 219 24.45 -46.88 6.67
CA LYS A 219 24.12 -47.89 7.69
C LYS A 219 25.35 -48.67 8.16
N GLY A 220 26.34 -48.86 7.28
CA GLY A 220 27.55 -49.63 7.54
C GLY A 220 28.52 -49.02 8.55
N ASP A 221 28.42 -47.74 8.90
CA ASP A 221 29.31 -47.12 9.90
C ASP A 221 28.60 -46.31 11.01
N LEU A 222 27.27 -46.29 11.07
CA LEU A 222 26.52 -45.61 12.14
C LEU A 222 26.92 -46.08 13.55
N SER A 223 27.11 -47.39 13.73
CA SER A 223 27.47 -47.99 15.02
C SER A 223 28.93 -47.71 15.43
N GLU A 224 29.80 -47.32 14.49
CA GLU A 224 31.17 -46.91 14.75
C GLU A 224 31.25 -45.41 15.06
N LYS A 225 30.36 -44.60 14.48
CA LYS A 225 30.37 -43.13 14.59
C LYS A 225 29.77 -42.59 15.89
N ILE A 226 28.86 -43.34 16.52
CA ILE A 226 28.11 -42.88 17.69
C ILE A 226 28.38 -43.83 18.87
N ALA A 227 28.83 -43.28 20.00
CA ALA A 227 28.98 -44.05 21.24
C ALA A 227 27.62 -44.27 21.94
N SER A 228 27.55 -45.22 22.88
CA SER A 228 26.32 -45.51 23.64
C SER A 228 25.83 -44.33 24.50
N GLU A 229 26.74 -43.42 24.87
CA GLU A 229 26.44 -42.15 25.55
C GLU A 229 26.00 -41.02 24.60
N GLY A 230 26.01 -41.25 23.28
CA GLY A 230 25.63 -40.26 22.25
C GLY A 230 26.79 -39.42 21.71
N HIS A 231 27.93 -39.34 22.38
CA HIS A 231 29.08 -38.61 21.84
C HIS A 231 29.61 -39.27 20.55
N MET A 232 30.16 -38.46 19.64
CA MET A 232 30.79 -38.94 18.40
C MET A 232 32.31 -39.07 18.60
N PRO A 233 32.88 -40.28 18.81
CA PRO A 233 34.24 -40.43 19.32
C PRO A 233 35.33 -39.75 18.48
N ALA A 234 35.18 -39.76 17.15
CA ALA A 234 36.14 -39.15 16.23
C ALA A 234 36.05 -37.62 16.15
N GLU A 235 34.93 -37.04 16.60
CA GLU A 235 34.66 -35.61 16.46
C GLU A 235 34.89 -34.87 17.79
N VAL A 236 34.53 -35.45 18.93
CA VAL A 236 34.68 -34.79 20.24
C VAL A 236 36.14 -34.52 20.63
N ILE A 237 37.08 -35.28 20.08
CA ILE A 237 38.52 -35.13 20.33
C ILE A 237 39.20 -34.03 19.49
N ARG A 238 38.45 -33.27 18.68
CA ARG A 238 38.97 -32.24 17.75
C ARG A 238 39.24 -30.90 18.44
N GLU A 239 39.95 -30.95 19.57
CA GLU A 239 40.32 -29.77 20.39
C GLU A 239 39.10 -28.86 20.68
N LYS A 240 39.29 -27.53 20.64
CA LYS A 240 38.22 -26.55 20.83
C LYS A 240 37.07 -26.68 19.83
N ASN A 241 37.26 -27.36 18.70
CA ASN A 241 36.23 -27.53 17.67
C ASN A 241 35.46 -28.85 17.78
N GLY A 242 35.58 -29.60 18.88
CA GLY A 242 34.89 -30.89 19.03
C GLY A 242 33.36 -30.81 18.86
N ILE A 243 32.73 -29.76 19.39
CA ILE A 243 31.28 -29.52 19.23
C ILE A 243 30.96 -29.15 17.77
N TRP A 244 31.78 -28.30 17.12
CA TRP A 244 31.65 -27.97 15.70
C TRP A 244 31.70 -29.20 14.81
N TYR A 245 32.68 -30.07 15.00
CA TYR A 245 32.84 -31.26 14.18
C TYR A 245 31.74 -32.30 14.44
N THR A 246 31.22 -32.37 15.66
CA THR A 246 30.02 -33.16 15.99
C THR A 246 28.83 -32.64 15.18
N TYR A 247 28.55 -31.34 15.23
CA TYR A 247 27.50 -30.72 14.39
C TYR A 247 27.75 -30.91 12.89
N PHE A 248 28.99 -30.75 12.43
CA PHE A 248 29.39 -30.81 11.03
C PHE A 248 29.26 -32.23 10.44
N SER A 249 29.29 -33.28 11.27
CA SER A 249 28.96 -34.66 10.89
C SER A 249 27.46 -34.94 11.00
N LEU A 250 26.79 -34.47 12.07
CA LEU A 250 25.36 -34.70 12.29
C LEU A 250 24.46 -34.00 11.25
N ALA A 251 24.81 -32.80 10.80
CA ALA A 251 24.02 -32.04 9.84
C ALA A 251 23.82 -32.78 8.50
N PRO A 252 24.87 -33.22 7.77
CA PRO A 252 24.69 -33.95 6.52
C PRO A 252 24.15 -35.37 6.72
N MET A 253 24.42 -36.01 7.86
CA MET A 253 23.90 -37.34 8.16
C MET A 253 22.37 -37.32 8.38
N THR A 254 21.86 -36.37 9.16
CA THR A 254 20.42 -36.19 9.35
C THR A 254 19.72 -35.73 8.07
N ALA A 255 20.35 -34.90 7.24
CA ALA A 255 19.80 -34.55 5.93
C ALA A 255 19.74 -35.77 5.00
N SER A 256 20.75 -36.64 5.05
CA SER A 256 20.76 -37.90 4.31
C SER A 256 19.62 -38.82 4.78
N PHE A 257 19.31 -38.88 6.08
CA PHE A 257 18.19 -39.66 6.61
C PHE A 257 16.85 -39.12 6.09
N TRP A 258 16.69 -37.80 6.01
CA TRP A 258 15.50 -37.17 5.44
C TRP A 258 15.33 -37.48 3.96
N VAL A 259 16.42 -37.35 3.18
CA VAL A 259 16.44 -37.71 1.76
C VAL A 259 16.10 -39.19 1.57
N ILE A 260 16.72 -40.11 2.33
CA ILE A 260 16.44 -41.54 2.28
C ILE A 260 14.98 -41.83 2.63
N TYR A 261 14.44 -41.21 3.68
CA TYR A 261 13.05 -41.37 4.06
C TYR A 261 12.09 -40.96 2.93
N ASN A 262 12.35 -39.83 2.27
CA ASN A 262 11.52 -39.38 1.15
C ASN A 262 11.72 -40.21 -0.13
N LEU A 263 12.91 -40.79 -0.32
CA LEU A 263 13.25 -41.62 -1.48
C LEU A 263 12.86 -43.08 -1.34
N THR A 264 12.66 -43.60 -0.13
CA THR A 264 12.48 -45.05 0.11
C THR A 264 11.43 -45.40 1.16
N GLY A 265 11.06 -44.45 2.02
CA GLY A 265 10.26 -44.68 3.22
C GLY A 265 11.03 -45.25 4.41
N GLU A 266 12.32 -45.58 4.26
CA GLU A 266 13.15 -46.09 5.37
C GLU A 266 13.43 -44.98 6.39
N ASN A 267 12.97 -45.17 7.63
CA ASN A 267 13.14 -44.20 8.70
C ASN A 267 14.42 -44.48 9.51
N LEU A 268 15.51 -43.80 9.14
CA LEU A 268 16.78 -43.88 9.87
C LEU A 268 16.84 -42.97 11.12
N PHE A 269 15.86 -42.06 11.31
CA PHE A 269 15.80 -41.25 12.54
C PHE A 269 15.46 -42.06 13.79
N SER A 270 14.82 -43.22 13.60
CA SER A 270 14.55 -44.22 14.64
C SER A 270 15.62 -45.31 14.74
N TRP A 271 16.75 -45.17 14.05
CA TRP A 271 17.83 -46.16 14.12
C TRP A 271 18.44 -46.22 15.52
N GLU A 272 18.54 -47.43 16.06
CA GLU A 272 19.20 -47.74 17.33
C GLU A 272 19.88 -49.12 17.26
N GLN A 273 21.11 -49.21 17.76
CA GLN A 273 21.85 -50.47 17.88
C GLN A 273 22.75 -50.43 19.12
N GLU A 274 22.67 -51.45 20.00
CA GLU A 274 23.54 -51.57 21.18
C GLU A 274 23.56 -50.30 22.06
N GLY A 275 22.40 -49.65 22.18
CA GLY A 275 22.24 -48.39 22.93
C GLY A 275 22.85 -47.16 22.24
N LYS A 276 23.30 -47.25 20.99
CA LYS A 276 23.75 -46.13 20.15
C LYS A 276 22.59 -45.69 19.27
N SER A 277 22.32 -44.39 19.19
CA SER A 277 21.28 -43.86 18.31
C SER A 277 21.60 -42.43 17.86
N ILE A 278 21.04 -42.03 16.71
CA ILE A 278 21.16 -40.66 16.22
C ILE A 278 20.53 -39.66 17.18
N LYS A 279 19.41 -40.02 17.81
CA LYS A 279 18.76 -39.19 18.82
C LYS A 279 19.69 -38.90 19.99
N LYS A 280 20.40 -39.91 20.51
CA LYS A 280 21.38 -39.70 21.59
C LYS A 280 22.50 -38.76 21.18
N ALA A 281 22.95 -38.80 19.93
CA ALA A 281 23.97 -37.86 19.44
C ALA A 281 23.46 -36.41 19.32
N LEU A 282 22.20 -36.24 18.92
CA LEU A 282 21.54 -34.93 18.90
C LEU A 282 21.27 -34.40 20.32
N ASP A 283 20.81 -35.27 21.24
CA ASP A 283 20.62 -34.94 22.65
C ASP A 283 21.96 -34.57 23.30
N TYR A 284 23.05 -35.26 22.94
CA TYR A 284 24.40 -34.94 23.37
C TYR A 284 24.83 -33.56 22.88
N LEU A 285 24.63 -33.24 21.60
CA LEU A 285 24.89 -31.90 21.05
C LEU A 285 24.07 -30.83 21.79
N LEU A 286 22.76 -31.04 21.96
CA LEU A 286 21.86 -30.09 22.64
C LEU A 286 22.27 -29.83 24.10
N ARG A 287 22.69 -30.87 24.82
CA ARG A 287 23.16 -30.74 26.21
C ARG A 287 24.32 -29.75 26.31
N TYR A 288 25.35 -29.90 25.49
CA TYR A 288 26.52 -29.03 25.55
C TYR A 288 26.33 -27.68 24.88
N GLN A 289 25.25 -27.50 24.14
CA GLN A 289 24.81 -26.16 23.73
C GLN A 289 24.11 -25.41 24.87
N LYS A 290 23.33 -26.11 25.70
CA LYS A 290 22.71 -25.51 26.91
C LYS A 290 23.71 -25.27 28.03
N ALA A 291 24.71 -26.13 28.18
CA ALA A 291 25.75 -26.02 29.20
C ALA A 291 27.16 -26.27 28.63
N PRO A 292 27.73 -25.32 27.87
CA PRO A 292 29.06 -25.47 27.26
C PRO A 292 30.19 -25.71 28.27
N SER A 293 30.05 -25.17 29.49
CA SER A 293 31.01 -25.34 30.58
C SER A 293 31.14 -26.78 31.08
N GLU A 294 30.17 -27.65 30.79
CA GLU A 294 30.24 -29.08 31.13
C GLU A 294 31.11 -29.89 30.15
N TRP A 295 31.56 -29.30 29.04
CA TRP A 295 32.29 -30.00 27.99
C TRP A 295 33.62 -30.58 28.50
N LYS A 296 33.68 -31.90 28.63
CA LYS A 296 34.80 -32.62 29.26
C LYS A 296 36.02 -32.87 28.37
N TRP A 297 35.94 -32.57 27.07
CA TRP A 297 36.97 -32.97 26.10
C TRP A 297 38.04 -31.89 25.88
N TYR A 298 37.71 -30.61 26.03
CA TYR A 298 38.63 -29.49 25.82
C TYR A 298 38.13 -28.20 26.49
N GLU A 299 39.00 -27.34 27.02
CA GLU A 299 38.58 -26.07 27.62
C GLU A 299 38.17 -25.03 26.56
N GLY A 300 37.07 -24.31 26.80
CA GLY A 300 36.58 -23.26 25.90
C GLY A 300 36.12 -23.78 24.53
N PRO A 301 35.14 -24.70 24.47
CA PRO A 301 34.68 -25.24 23.20
C PRO A 301 34.00 -24.17 22.34
N ASN A 302 34.22 -24.25 21.02
CA ASN A 302 33.50 -23.49 20.02
C ASN A 302 32.08 -24.04 19.91
N VAL A 303 31.09 -23.25 20.34
CA VAL A 303 29.67 -23.62 20.35
C VAL A 303 28.86 -23.03 19.19
N GLY A 304 29.48 -22.16 18.38
CA GLY A 304 28.77 -21.44 17.33
C GLY A 304 27.93 -20.28 17.87
N THR A 305 26.89 -19.91 17.14
CA THR A 305 25.97 -18.83 17.50
C THR A 305 24.55 -19.17 17.03
N HIS A 306 23.54 -18.60 17.68
CA HIS A 306 22.14 -18.74 17.26
C HIS A 306 21.86 -18.28 15.82
N ALA A 307 22.72 -17.43 15.24
CA ALA A 307 22.60 -16.96 13.86
C ALA A 307 23.31 -17.86 12.83
N THR A 308 24.06 -18.86 13.28
CA THR A 308 24.83 -19.75 12.41
C THR A 308 24.46 -21.21 12.67
N TRP A 309 25.17 -21.84 13.57
CA TRP A 309 25.00 -23.24 13.95
C TRP A 309 25.08 -23.33 15.48
N PRO A 310 24.46 -24.33 16.10
CA PRO A 310 23.76 -25.48 15.50
C PRO A 310 22.24 -25.31 15.38
N ASP A 311 21.69 -24.14 15.70
CA ASP A 311 20.25 -23.89 15.75
C ASP A 311 19.51 -24.37 14.50
N ASN A 312 20.13 -24.25 13.32
CA ASN A 312 19.54 -24.72 12.07
C ASN A 312 19.31 -26.26 12.04
N LEU A 313 20.25 -27.06 12.56
CA LEU A 313 20.07 -28.50 12.71
C LEU A 313 19.03 -28.81 13.79
N LEU A 314 19.10 -28.13 14.93
CA LEU A 314 18.21 -28.39 16.05
C LEU A 314 16.75 -28.01 15.74
N GLU A 315 16.53 -26.94 14.97
CA GLU A 315 15.21 -26.56 14.43
C GLU A 315 14.68 -27.63 13.48
N ALA A 316 15.51 -28.18 12.58
CA ALA A 316 15.08 -29.27 11.71
C ALA A 316 14.69 -30.52 12.51
N MET A 317 15.47 -30.87 13.53
CA MET A 317 15.24 -32.05 14.37
C MET A 317 14.07 -31.87 15.33
N ALA A 318 13.73 -30.64 15.73
CA ALA A 318 12.51 -30.35 16.49
C ALA A 318 11.25 -30.83 15.75
N GLY A 319 11.21 -30.69 14.41
CA GLY A 319 10.10 -31.19 13.58
C GLY A 319 10.05 -32.72 13.45
N ILE A 320 11.21 -33.39 13.59
CA ILE A 320 11.29 -34.86 13.52
C ILE A 320 10.87 -35.50 14.85
N TYR A 321 11.42 -35.04 15.97
CA TYR A 321 11.20 -35.67 17.28
C TYR A 321 10.02 -35.06 18.06
N GLY A 322 9.64 -33.80 17.80
CA GLY A 322 8.52 -33.15 18.47
C GLY A 322 8.71 -32.94 19.98
N GLU A 323 9.94 -33.07 20.49
CA GLU A 323 10.26 -32.92 21.91
C GLU A 323 10.44 -31.45 22.30
N SER A 324 9.88 -31.07 23.45
CA SER A 324 9.89 -29.67 23.91
C SER A 324 11.31 -29.13 24.08
N ALA A 325 12.27 -29.97 24.49
CA ALA A 325 13.66 -29.56 24.73
C ALA A 325 14.35 -28.97 23.49
N TYR A 326 14.01 -29.45 22.29
CA TYR A 326 14.53 -28.92 21.03
C TYR A 326 13.80 -27.63 20.64
N VAL A 327 12.47 -27.62 20.76
CA VAL A 327 11.63 -26.44 20.45
C VAL A 327 12.00 -25.25 21.33
N GLU A 328 12.07 -25.45 22.64
CA GLU A 328 12.43 -24.42 23.64
C GLU A 328 13.81 -23.80 23.39
N TYR A 329 14.75 -24.59 22.84
CA TYR A 329 16.11 -24.11 22.56
C TYR A 329 16.16 -23.14 21.38
N VAL A 330 15.36 -23.38 20.33
CA VAL A 330 15.41 -22.62 19.07
C VAL A 330 14.28 -21.61 18.91
N GLU A 331 13.18 -21.71 19.67
CA GLU A 331 11.96 -20.94 19.43
C GLU A 331 12.16 -19.43 19.55
N ASN A 332 12.99 -18.99 20.50
CA ASN A 332 13.23 -17.57 20.80
C ASN A 332 14.20 -16.89 19.82
N SER A 333 14.89 -17.68 18.98
CA SER A 333 15.85 -17.20 17.98
C SER A 333 15.33 -17.36 16.54
N ARG A 334 14.06 -17.79 16.35
CA ARG A 334 13.45 -17.89 15.02
C ARG A 334 13.30 -16.52 14.32
N PRO A 335 13.35 -16.47 12.97
CA PRO A 335 13.55 -17.60 12.06
C PRO A 335 15.03 -17.97 11.85
N HIS A 336 15.27 -19.28 11.69
CA HIS A 336 16.59 -19.84 11.44
C HIS A 336 16.88 -19.94 9.94
N ILE A 337 17.98 -19.32 9.52
CA ILE A 337 18.56 -19.44 8.18
C ILE A 337 20.08 -19.63 8.27
N TYR A 338 20.65 -20.52 7.46
CA TYR A 338 22.10 -20.74 7.40
C TYR A 338 22.69 -20.43 6.01
N PRO A 339 23.04 -19.17 5.71
CA PRO A 339 23.45 -18.73 4.37
C PRO A 339 24.97 -18.81 4.11
N VAL A 340 25.75 -19.45 4.98
CA VAL A 340 27.19 -19.17 5.07
C VAL A 340 28.07 -20.11 4.25
N HIS A 341 28.10 -21.41 4.59
CA HIS A 341 29.22 -22.28 4.21
C HIS A 341 28.81 -23.68 3.73
N HIS A 342 28.02 -24.41 4.51
CA HIS A 342 27.63 -25.79 4.23
C HIS A 342 26.11 -25.95 4.27
N PHE A 343 25.54 -26.63 3.29
CA PHE A 343 24.10 -26.59 3.05
C PHE A 343 23.46 -27.96 3.24
N ALA A 344 23.01 -28.21 4.46
CA ALA A 344 22.11 -29.31 4.82
C ALA A 344 20.76 -28.73 5.26
N TRP A 345 20.76 -27.92 6.33
CA TRP A 345 19.57 -27.27 6.88
C TRP A 345 19.68 -25.75 6.70
N VAL A 346 19.28 -25.24 5.54
CA VAL A 346 19.44 -23.80 5.20
C VAL A 346 18.23 -22.97 5.63
N PHE A 347 17.02 -23.46 5.42
CA PHE A 347 15.77 -22.76 5.75
C PHE A 347 14.85 -23.60 6.68
N PRO A 348 15.35 -24.17 7.80
CA PRO A 348 14.60 -25.15 8.59
C PRO A 348 13.33 -24.58 9.25
N THR A 349 13.30 -23.28 9.61
CA THR A 349 12.06 -22.65 10.10
C THR A 349 11.00 -22.50 9.01
N LEU A 350 11.42 -22.21 7.78
CA LEU A 350 10.50 -22.05 6.65
C LEU A 350 10.04 -23.39 6.09
N MET A 351 10.95 -24.37 6.04
CA MET A 351 10.74 -25.70 5.49
C MET A 351 10.82 -26.74 6.63
N PRO A 352 9.78 -26.82 7.48
CA PRO A 352 9.79 -27.69 8.65
C PRO A 352 9.69 -29.16 8.23
N LEU A 353 10.31 -30.05 9.00
CA LEU A 353 10.24 -31.50 8.77
C LEU A 353 9.07 -32.10 9.55
N SER A 354 8.48 -33.17 9.01
CA SER A 354 7.44 -33.95 9.68
C SER A 354 7.43 -35.39 9.16
N LEU A 355 7.64 -36.36 10.05
CA LEU A 355 7.45 -37.79 9.75
C LEU A 355 5.96 -38.18 9.73
N ASN A 356 5.11 -37.45 10.47
CA ASN A 356 3.67 -37.70 10.59
C ASN A 356 2.84 -37.06 9.45
N GLY A 357 3.52 -36.52 8.44
CA GLY A 357 2.91 -35.88 7.27
C GLY A 357 2.46 -34.43 7.52
N TYR A 358 1.90 -33.84 6.46
CA TYR A 358 1.51 -32.42 6.40
C TYR A 358 -0.01 -32.22 6.23
N ASN A 359 -0.83 -33.20 6.63
CA ASN A 359 -2.28 -33.19 6.43
C ASN A 359 -3.01 -32.35 7.50
N GLN A 360 -4.01 -31.58 7.07
CA GLN A 360 -4.93 -30.88 7.97
C GLN A 360 -6.01 -31.84 8.48
N GLY A 361 -6.03 -32.05 9.79
CA GLY A 361 -7.06 -32.83 10.47
C GLY A 361 -6.43 -33.88 11.38
N GLY A 362 -6.08 -33.50 12.61
CA GLY A 362 -5.49 -34.45 13.54
C GLY A 362 -4.85 -33.87 14.78
N GLN A 363 -5.50 -32.91 15.43
CA GLN A 363 -5.47 -32.83 16.89
C GLN A 363 -6.74 -32.13 17.35
N SER A 364 -7.70 -32.96 17.74
CA SER A 364 -8.83 -32.59 18.58
C SER A 364 -8.29 -32.04 19.90
N SER A 365 -7.99 -30.75 19.95
CA SER A 365 -8.20 -30.01 21.19
C SER A 365 -9.68 -29.64 21.21
N VAL A 366 -10.35 -30.01 22.29
CA VAL A 366 -11.73 -29.62 22.57
C VAL A 366 -11.84 -28.10 22.36
N VAL A 367 -12.52 -27.67 21.29
CA VAL A 367 -12.78 -26.24 21.04
C VAL A 367 -13.64 -25.74 22.19
N LYS A 368 -13.00 -25.15 23.20
CA LYS A 368 -13.66 -24.16 24.05
C LYS A 368 -14.23 -23.12 23.10
N LYS A 369 -15.56 -22.93 23.14
CA LYS A 369 -16.23 -21.83 22.43
C LYS A 369 -15.56 -20.52 22.88
N ASP A 370 -14.79 -19.92 21.98
CA ASP A 370 -14.21 -18.61 22.23
C ASP A 370 -15.36 -17.59 22.27
N ALA A 371 -15.60 -17.04 23.46
CA ALA A 371 -16.75 -16.18 23.72
C ALA A 371 -16.68 -14.89 22.90
N ASP A 372 -15.47 -14.35 22.67
CA ASP A 372 -15.25 -13.15 21.88
C ASP A 372 -15.51 -13.41 20.40
N ILE A 373 -15.12 -14.58 19.87
CA ILE A 373 -15.44 -14.97 18.49
C ILE A 373 -16.95 -15.07 18.26
N GLU A 374 -17.70 -15.72 19.15
CA GLU A 374 -19.15 -15.79 19.03
C GLU A 374 -19.82 -14.42 19.21
N LYS A 375 -19.27 -13.56 20.07
CA LYS A 375 -19.72 -12.18 20.27
C LYS A 375 -19.54 -11.35 18.99
N LEU A 376 -18.35 -11.37 18.38
CA LEU A 376 -18.04 -10.68 17.14
C LEU A 376 -18.89 -11.19 15.97
N ARG A 377 -18.99 -12.52 15.80
CA ARG A 377 -19.80 -13.13 14.74
C ARG A 377 -21.26 -12.69 14.83
N LYS A 378 -21.85 -12.69 16.02
CA LYS A 378 -23.22 -12.19 16.25
C LYS A 378 -23.32 -10.69 15.98
N ARG A 379 -22.33 -9.90 16.40
CA ARG A 379 -22.30 -8.44 16.19
C ARG A 379 -22.33 -8.08 14.71
N PHE A 380 -21.45 -8.67 13.90
CA PHE A 380 -21.44 -8.44 12.46
C PHE A 380 -22.71 -8.96 11.78
N ALA A 381 -23.24 -10.12 12.17
CA ALA A 381 -24.52 -10.61 11.65
C ALA A 381 -25.68 -9.64 11.98
N MET A 382 -25.75 -9.10 13.20
CA MET A 382 -26.77 -8.12 13.59
C MET A 382 -26.64 -6.79 12.83
N GLN A 383 -25.42 -6.32 12.58
CA GLN A 383 -25.19 -5.12 11.76
C GLN A 383 -25.75 -5.30 10.34
N LEU A 384 -25.50 -6.46 9.72
CA LEU A 384 -26.05 -6.80 8.41
C LEU A 384 -27.59 -6.90 8.42
N LEU A 385 -28.17 -7.38 9.52
CA LEU A 385 -29.63 -7.47 9.71
C LEU A 385 -30.30 -6.12 10.04
N SER A 386 -29.53 -5.06 10.29
CA SER A 386 -30.09 -3.73 10.61
C SER A 386 -30.80 -3.08 9.40
N VAL A 387 -30.41 -3.46 8.18
CA VAL A 387 -30.98 -2.96 6.91
C VAL A 387 -32.50 -3.13 6.85
N PRO A 388 -33.29 -2.10 6.52
CA PRO A 388 -34.75 -2.19 6.39
C PRO A 388 -35.18 -3.21 5.33
N VAL A 389 -36.30 -3.89 5.57
CA VAL A 389 -36.89 -4.86 4.63
C VAL A 389 -38.09 -4.20 3.94
N SER A 390 -38.07 -4.13 2.62
CA SER A 390 -39.17 -3.60 1.81
C SER A 390 -40.08 -4.73 1.33
N ASP A 391 -41.34 -4.72 1.76
CA ASP A 391 -42.33 -5.73 1.39
C ASP A 391 -42.51 -5.85 -0.13
N GLY A 392 -42.68 -4.71 -0.82
CA GLY A 392 -42.80 -4.66 -2.27
C GLY A 392 -41.58 -5.24 -2.98
N ARG A 393 -40.36 -4.89 -2.51
CA ARG A 393 -39.12 -5.43 -3.09
C ARG A 393 -39.02 -6.94 -2.94
N ILE A 394 -39.35 -7.49 -1.77
CA ILE A 394 -39.28 -8.94 -1.54
C ILE A 394 -40.31 -9.68 -2.40
N LYS A 395 -41.55 -9.18 -2.49
CA LYS A 395 -42.58 -9.74 -3.37
C LYS A 395 -42.14 -9.76 -4.82
N THR A 396 -41.57 -8.65 -5.33
CA THR A 396 -41.04 -8.59 -6.69
C THR A 396 -39.92 -9.62 -6.87
N LEU A 397 -38.92 -9.67 -5.98
CA LEU A 397 -37.79 -10.60 -6.12
C LEU A 397 -38.22 -12.07 -6.11
N VAL A 398 -39.16 -12.45 -5.26
CA VAL A 398 -39.70 -13.83 -5.22
C VAL A 398 -40.56 -14.12 -6.45
N GLY A 399 -41.38 -13.14 -6.88
CA GLY A 399 -42.31 -13.32 -8.00
C GLY A 399 -41.65 -13.31 -9.38
N THR A 400 -40.49 -12.68 -9.55
CA THR A 400 -39.78 -12.59 -10.83
C THR A 400 -38.57 -13.51 -10.95
N LEU A 401 -38.22 -14.27 -9.90
CA LEU A 401 -37.13 -15.24 -9.95
C LEU A 401 -37.50 -16.38 -10.91
N GLN A 402 -36.68 -16.58 -11.94
CA GLN A 402 -36.89 -17.61 -12.94
C GLN A 402 -36.51 -19.01 -12.42
N PRO A 403 -37.04 -20.10 -13.00
CA PRO A 403 -36.78 -21.47 -12.55
C PRO A 403 -35.30 -21.87 -12.46
N ASP A 404 -34.45 -21.29 -13.30
CA ASP A 404 -33.00 -21.49 -13.31
C ASP A 404 -32.25 -20.71 -12.22
N GLY A 405 -32.92 -19.78 -11.53
CA GLY A 405 -32.39 -18.94 -10.48
C GLY A 405 -31.90 -17.56 -10.95
N CYS A 406 -32.14 -17.18 -12.20
CA CYS A 406 -31.82 -15.83 -12.69
C CYS A 406 -32.98 -14.83 -12.45
N TRP A 407 -32.66 -13.54 -12.55
CA TRP A 407 -33.66 -12.45 -12.58
C TRP A 407 -33.62 -11.74 -13.93
N PRO A 408 -34.78 -11.33 -14.47
CA PRO A 408 -34.85 -10.54 -15.71
C PRO A 408 -34.21 -9.16 -15.52
N GLY A 409 -33.70 -8.58 -16.63
CA GLY A 409 -33.09 -7.24 -16.62
C GLY A 409 -31.67 -7.18 -16.07
N ILE A 410 -31.01 -8.32 -15.94
CA ILE A 410 -29.58 -8.44 -15.65
C ILE A 410 -28.93 -9.08 -16.86
N ASP A 411 -27.98 -8.39 -17.48
CA ASP A 411 -27.11 -8.99 -18.50
C ASP A 411 -26.08 -9.89 -17.81
N TYR A 412 -26.28 -11.21 -17.92
CA TYR A 412 -25.37 -12.20 -17.33
C TYR A 412 -24.18 -12.54 -18.23
N VAL A 413 -24.13 -12.00 -19.46
CA VAL A 413 -23.05 -12.24 -20.43
C VAL A 413 -21.95 -11.18 -20.31
N ASP A 414 -22.33 -9.91 -20.18
CA ASP A 414 -21.37 -8.80 -20.12
C ASP A 414 -20.64 -8.75 -18.77
N THR A 415 -19.34 -9.05 -18.81
CA THR A 415 -18.46 -9.06 -17.63
C THR A 415 -17.44 -7.91 -17.65
N THR A 416 -17.63 -6.93 -18.52
CA THR A 416 -16.70 -5.82 -18.72
C THR A 416 -16.62 -4.89 -17.51
N ARG A 417 -15.54 -4.11 -17.44
CA ARG A 417 -15.27 -3.17 -16.33
C ARG A 417 -16.35 -2.09 -16.14
N THR A 418 -17.12 -1.78 -17.19
CA THR A 418 -18.11 -0.69 -17.24
C THR A 418 -19.56 -1.19 -17.19
N ALA A 419 -19.78 -2.50 -17.20
CA ALA A 419 -21.11 -3.09 -17.38
C ALA A 419 -21.39 -4.34 -16.52
N PHE A 420 -20.78 -4.43 -15.33
CA PHE A 420 -20.92 -5.60 -14.46
C PHE A 420 -22.28 -5.64 -13.71
N GLN A 421 -23.37 -5.94 -14.42
CA GLN A 421 -24.73 -5.94 -13.86
C GLN A 421 -24.98 -7.08 -12.86
N HIS A 422 -24.10 -8.08 -12.80
CA HIS A 422 -24.15 -9.20 -11.85
C HIS A 422 -24.20 -8.76 -10.39
N GLU A 423 -23.69 -7.56 -10.07
CA GLU A 423 -23.83 -6.91 -8.76
C GLU A 423 -25.29 -6.83 -8.28
N ARG A 424 -26.26 -6.73 -9.21
CA ARG A 424 -27.70 -6.71 -8.90
C ARG A 424 -28.18 -8.07 -8.39
N HIS A 425 -27.68 -9.17 -8.97
CA HIS A 425 -27.99 -10.52 -8.51
C HIS A 425 -27.47 -10.73 -7.08
N LEU A 426 -26.22 -10.34 -6.82
CA LEU A 426 -25.62 -10.35 -5.48
C LEU A 426 -26.46 -9.56 -4.46
N SER A 427 -26.87 -8.33 -4.83
CA SER A 427 -27.73 -7.48 -4.00
C SER A 427 -29.08 -8.13 -3.70
N ASN A 428 -29.70 -8.79 -4.68
CA ASN A 428 -30.98 -9.48 -4.53
C ASN A 428 -30.87 -10.68 -3.58
N MET A 429 -29.83 -11.51 -3.71
CA MET A 429 -29.57 -12.63 -2.80
C MET A 429 -29.39 -12.16 -1.35
N LEU A 430 -28.60 -11.10 -1.14
CA LEU A 430 -28.37 -10.54 0.18
C LEU A 430 -29.66 -9.95 0.78
N THR A 431 -30.45 -9.23 -0.04
CA THR A 431 -31.75 -8.67 0.37
C THR A 431 -32.72 -9.74 0.83
N LEU A 432 -32.84 -10.84 0.08
CA LEU A 432 -33.68 -11.98 0.48
C LEU A 432 -33.16 -12.67 1.74
N SER A 433 -31.85 -12.82 1.89
CA SER A 433 -31.22 -13.42 3.08
C SER A 433 -31.50 -12.61 4.35
N VAL A 434 -31.40 -11.28 4.26
CA VAL A 434 -31.77 -10.36 5.35
C VAL A 434 -33.25 -10.51 5.70
N ALA A 435 -34.14 -10.47 4.70
CA ALA A 435 -35.58 -10.61 4.92
C ALA A 435 -35.97 -11.94 5.59
N TYR A 436 -35.30 -13.03 5.22
CA TYR A 436 -35.50 -14.37 5.78
C TYR A 436 -35.04 -14.51 7.24
N LYS A 437 -33.97 -13.81 7.65
CA LYS A 437 -33.38 -13.95 8.99
C LYS A 437 -33.78 -12.86 9.99
N LYS A 438 -34.08 -11.65 9.52
CA LYS A 438 -34.30 -10.47 10.38
C LYS A 438 -35.50 -10.65 11.31
N LYS A 439 -35.29 -10.40 12.61
CA LYS A 439 -36.37 -10.34 13.60
C LYS A 439 -37.31 -9.17 13.28
N GLY A 440 -38.63 -9.43 13.25
CA GLY A 440 -39.64 -8.43 12.89
C GLY A 440 -39.91 -8.30 11.39
N SER A 441 -39.16 -8.99 10.53
CA SER A 441 -39.51 -9.12 9.11
C SER A 441 -40.75 -10.00 8.94
N PRO A 442 -41.74 -9.63 8.10
CA PRO A 442 -42.86 -10.50 7.72
C PRO A 442 -42.41 -11.82 7.06
N TYR A 443 -41.18 -11.85 6.56
CA TYR A 443 -40.59 -12.98 5.83
C TYR A 443 -39.70 -13.87 6.68
N LYS A 444 -39.59 -13.61 7.99
CA LYS A 444 -38.72 -14.39 8.86
C LYS A 444 -39.11 -15.88 8.84
N GLY A 445 -38.21 -16.76 8.43
CA GLY A 445 -38.47 -18.19 8.33
C GLY A 445 -39.42 -18.60 7.18
N ASN A 446 -39.79 -17.69 6.28
CA ASN A 446 -40.71 -17.98 5.19
C ASN A 446 -40.10 -18.98 4.19
N LYS A 447 -40.85 -20.07 3.90
CA LYS A 447 -40.39 -21.17 3.03
C LYS A 447 -40.16 -20.76 1.58
N GLN A 448 -40.98 -19.86 1.02
CA GLN A 448 -40.84 -19.39 -0.35
C GLN A 448 -39.60 -18.49 -0.49
N VAL A 449 -39.39 -17.57 0.46
CA VAL A 449 -38.19 -16.71 0.47
C VAL A 449 -36.94 -17.57 0.66
N ARG A 450 -36.96 -18.55 1.57
CA ARG A 450 -35.86 -19.52 1.74
C ARG A 450 -35.56 -20.22 0.42
N LYS A 451 -36.58 -20.77 -0.26
CA LYS A 451 -36.42 -21.42 -1.56
C LYS A 451 -35.78 -20.48 -2.58
N ALA A 452 -36.24 -19.23 -2.67
CA ALA A 452 -35.70 -18.23 -3.57
C ALA A 452 -34.22 -17.91 -3.29
N VAL A 453 -33.81 -17.79 -2.01
CA VAL A 453 -32.40 -17.59 -1.62
C VAL A 453 -31.53 -18.73 -2.13
N HIS A 454 -31.89 -19.98 -1.82
CA HIS A 454 -31.08 -21.14 -2.20
C HIS A 454 -31.08 -21.38 -3.73
N GLN A 455 -32.18 -21.07 -4.42
CA GLN A 455 -32.26 -21.19 -5.88
C GLN A 455 -31.37 -20.16 -6.60
N ALA A 456 -31.42 -18.89 -6.18
CA ALA A 456 -30.52 -17.86 -6.70
C ALA A 456 -29.05 -18.15 -6.36
N LEU A 457 -28.78 -18.60 -5.11
CA LEU A 457 -27.43 -19.00 -4.70
C LEU A 457 -26.90 -20.17 -5.54
N ALA A 458 -27.72 -21.19 -5.80
CA ALA A 458 -27.32 -22.31 -6.65
C ALA A 458 -26.96 -21.86 -8.08
N PHE A 459 -27.73 -20.92 -8.65
CA PHE A 459 -27.40 -20.32 -9.94
C PHE A 459 -26.07 -19.58 -9.90
N TRP A 460 -25.84 -18.74 -8.89
CA TRP A 460 -24.57 -18.04 -8.75
C TRP A 460 -23.40 -19.01 -8.59
N LEU A 461 -23.49 -19.98 -7.68
CA LEU A 461 -22.43 -20.94 -7.40
C LEU A 461 -22.12 -21.81 -8.62
N LYS A 462 -23.10 -22.09 -9.48
CA LYS A 462 -22.91 -22.86 -10.73
C LYS A 462 -22.13 -22.07 -11.79
N ASN A 463 -22.40 -20.77 -11.93
CA ASN A 463 -21.85 -19.97 -13.03
C ASN A 463 -20.60 -19.18 -12.65
N ASP A 464 -20.50 -18.76 -11.39
CA ASP A 464 -19.32 -18.12 -10.81
C ASP A 464 -18.77 -16.92 -11.61
N PHE A 465 -19.62 -15.92 -11.83
CA PHE A 465 -19.31 -14.77 -12.68
C PHE A 465 -18.07 -13.97 -12.22
N ILE A 466 -17.19 -13.64 -13.17
CA ILE A 466 -15.92 -12.91 -12.97
C ILE A 466 -15.96 -11.63 -13.80
N CYS A 467 -15.74 -10.48 -13.16
CA CYS A 467 -15.64 -9.18 -13.82
C CYS A 467 -14.20 -8.93 -14.33
N GLU A 468 -14.01 -8.20 -15.42
CA GLU A 468 -12.68 -7.69 -15.81
C GLU A 468 -12.09 -6.71 -14.76
N ASN A 469 -12.94 -6.07 -13.95
CA ASN A 469 -12.50 -5.29 -12.81
C ASN A 469 -12.25 -6.20 -11.60
N TRP A 470 -10.96 -6.44 -11.30
CA TRP A 470 -10.50 -7.27 -10.19
C TRP A 470 -11.20 -6.99 -8.85
N TRP A 471 -11.60 -5.73 -8.61
CA TRP A 471 -12.26 -5.30 -7.38
C TRP A 471 -13.53 -6.09 -7.11
N TRP A 472 -14.34 -6.38 -8.14
CA TRP A 472 -15.54 -7.20 -7.98
C TRP A 472 -15.22 -8.64 -7.61
N ASN A 473 -14.08 -9.17 -8.07
CA ASN A 473 -13.73 -10.57 -7.86
C ASN A 473 -13.08 -10.83 -6.51
N GLN A 474 -12.38 -9.82 -5.96
CA GLN A 474 -11.61 -9.95 -4.72
C GLN A 474 -12.18 -9.14 -3.55
N ILE A 475 -13.10 -8.19 -3.79
CA ILE A 475 -13.75 -7.39 -2.75
C ILE A 475 -15.27 -7.48 -2.87
N GLY A 476 -15.87 -7.05 -3.97
CA GLY A 476 -17.34 -6.93 -4.10
C GLY A 476 -18.12 -8.24 -3.93
N THR A 477 -17.79 -9.24 -4.75
CA THR A 477 -18.42 -10.58 -4.70
C THR A 477 -18.08 -11.30 -3.39
N PRO A 478 -16.80 -11.38 -2.96
CA PRO A 478 -16.46 -11.95 -1.65
C PRO A 478 -17.21 -11.31 -0.48
N ASN A 479 -17.39 -9.98 -0.47
CA ASN A 479 -18.15 -9.30 0.58
C ASN A 479 -19.60 -9.79 0.68
N THR A 480 -20.25 -10.00 -0.46
CA THR A 480 -21.62 -10.53 -0.49
C THR A 480 -21.64 -11.96 0.06
N MET A 481 -20.70 -12.81 -0.38
CA MET A 481 -20.62 -14.20 0.07
C MET A 481 -20.40 -14.32 1.58
N VAL A 482 -19.44 -13.56 2.13
CA VAL A 482 -19.16 -13.56 3.56
C VAL A 482 -20.33 -13.00 4.37
N SER A 483 -21.01 -11.97 3.86
CA SER A 483 -22.21 -11.42 4.49
C SER A 483 -23.33 -12.47 4.57
N MET A 484 -23.57 -13.19 3.48
CA MET A 484 -24.56 -14.28 3.46
C MET A 484 -24.17 -15.45 4.36
N LEU A 485 -22.88 -15.84 4.40
CA LEU A 485 -22.35 -16.85 5.32
C LEU A 485 -22.66 -16.50 6.78
N LEU A 486 -22.41 -15.26 7.19
CA LEU A 486 -22.68 -14.79 8.56
C LEU A 486 -24.18 -14.71 8.89
N ILE A 487 -25.03 -14.32 7.93
CA ILE A 487 -26.48 -14.20 8.10
C ILE A 487 -27.16 -15.57 8.17
N LEU A 488 -26.87 -16.44 7.20
CA LEU A 488 -27.55 -17.72 7.04
C LEU A 488 -26.97 -18.77 8.01
N ASP A 489 -25.67 -18.77 8.25
CA ASP A 489 -24.97 -19.66 9.19
C ASP A 489 -25.43 -21.12 9.06
N ARG A 490 -26.27 -21.60 9.99
CA ARG A 490 -26.78 -22.98 10.02
C ARG A 490 -27.88 -23.30 9.00
N ASP A 491 -28.39 -22.30 8.29
CA ASP A 491 -29.39 -22.51 7.23
C ASP A 491 -28.77 -22.98 5.90
N LEU A 492 -27.44 -22.88 5.75
CA LEU A 492 -26.69 -23.34 4.59
C LEU A 492 -26.34 -24.83 4.69
N SER A 493 -26.32 -25.52 3.56
CA SER A 493 -25.74 -26.86 3.50
C SER A 493 -24.21 -26.81 3.63
N PRO A 494 -23.54 -27.92 3.99
CA PRO A 494 -22.08 -28.00 3.97
C PRO A 494 -21.49 -27.66 2.59
N GLU A 495 -22.10 -28.15 1.51
CA GLU A 495 -21.67 -27.90 0.14
C GLU A 495 -21.80 -26.42 -0.25
N GLU A 496 -22.94 -25.79 0.09
CA GLU A 496 -23.15 -24.37 -0.15
C GLU A 496 -22.11 -23.53 0.60
N SER A 497 -21.89 -23.84 1.88
CA SER A 497 -20.93 -23.14 2.72
C SER A 497 -19.51 -23.27 2.19
N GLU A 498 -19.09 -24.47 1.77
CA GLU A 498 -17.76 -24.72 1.19
C GLU A 498 -17.56 -23.95 -0.11
N ARG A 499 -18.53 -23.98 -1.02
CA ARG A 499 -18.44 -23.27 -2.30
C ARG A 499 -18.48 -21.75 -2.12
N MET A 500 -19.30 -21.24 -1.21
CA MET A 500 -19.32 -19.82 -0.85
C MET A 500 -17.98 -19.39 -0.22
N LEU A 501 -17.40 -20.20 0.67
CA LEU A 501 -16.08 -19.94 1.25
C LEU A 501 -14.97 -19.93 0.19
N LYS A 502 -15.07 -20.75 -0.87
CA LYS A 502 -14.14 -20.72 -2.00
C LYS A 502 -14.22 -19.40 -2.78
N ILE A 503 -15.43 -18.88 -3.03
CA ILE A 503 -15.61 -17.56 -3.67
C ILE A 503 -15.13 -16.44 -2.74
N ALA A 504 -15.51 -16.48 -1.47
CA ALA A 504 -15.06 -15.52 -0.46
C ALA A 504 -13.53 -15.50 -0.33
N GLY A 505 -12.89 -16.67 -0.43
CA GLY A 505 -11.44 -16.85 -0.37
C GLY A 505 -10.66 -16.21 -1.51
N ARG A 506 -11.31 -15.66 -2.55
CA ARG A 506 -10.64 -14.83 -3.57
C ARG A 506 -10.12 -13.52 -2.98
N GLY A 507 -10.83 -12.97 -2.01
CA GLY A 507 -10.38 -11.84 -1.20
C GLY A 507 -9.59 -12.35 0.00
N ASN A 508 -8.30 -12.61 -0.19
CA ASN A 508 -7.40 -13.03 0.88
C ASN A 508 -6.09 -12.25 0.85
N MET A 509 -5.31 -12.33 1.92
CA MET A 509 -4.09 -11.51 2.07
C MET A 509 -2.96 -11.75 1.05
N SER A 510 -3.02 -12.85 0.28
CA SER A 510 -2.10 -13.13 -0.84
C SER A 510 -2.67 -12.69 -2.20
N ALA A 511 -3.93 -12.26 -2.26
CA ALA A 511 -4.55 -11.79 -3.49
C ALA A 511 -3.85 -10.53 -4.01
N SER A 512 -3.77 -10.40 -5.34
CA SER A 512 -3.16 -9.23 -6.00
C SER A 512 -3.76 -7.89 -5.58
N GLY A 513 -5.03 -7.89 -5.17
CA GLY A 513 -5.74 -6.74 -4.63
C GLY A 513 -5.34 -6.34 -3.22
N ALA A 514 -4.69 -7.20 -2.43
CA ALA A 514 -4.29 -6.94 -1.03
C ALA A 514 -3.03 -6.04 -0.93
N ARG A 515 -3.00 -5.00 -1.77
CA ARG A 515 -1.94 -4.00 -1.88
C ARG A 515 -1.94 -3.11 -0.64
N PRO A 516 -0.76 -2.69 -0.13
CA PRO A 516 -0.66 -1.83 1.05
C PRO A 516 -1.66 -0.67 1.02
N SER A 517 -2.18 -0.27 2.18
CA SER A 517 -3.25 0.74 2.33
C SER A 517 -4.69 0.18 2.19
N GLY A 518 -5.64 0.97 1.67
CA GLY A 518 -7.09 0.76 1.79
C GLY A 518 -7.64 -0.55 1.26
N ASP A 519 -7.04 -1.13 0.22
CA ASP A 519 -7.52 -2.40 -0.34
C ASP A 519 -7.15 -3.59 0.56
N ARG A 520 -5.96 -3.56 1.17
CA ARG A 520 -5.47 -4.61 2.08
C ARG A 520 -6.33 -4.75 3.32
N ILE A 521 -6.74 -3.64 3.94
CA ILE A 521 -7.63 -3.69 5.11
C ILE A 521 -9.02 -4.21 4.75
N LYS A 522 -9.56 -3.81 3.59
CA LYS A 522 -10.85 -4.34 3.12
C LYS A 522 -10.77 -5.86 2.93
N ILE A 523 -9.72 -6.34 2.29
CA ILE A 523 -9.48 -7.78 2.09
C ILE A 523 -9.22 -8.52 3.41
N ALA A 524 -8.40 -7.97 4.30
CA ALA A 524 -8.16 -8.52 5.63
C ALA A 524 -9.47 -8.61 6.44
N GLY A 525 -10.32 -7.59 6.35
CA GLY A 525 -11.63 -7.56 6.99
C GLY A 525 -12.59 -8.60 6.43
N LEU A 526 -12.56 -8.83 5.11
CA LEU A 526 -13.34 -9.91 4.49
C LEU A 526 -12.89 -11.28 4.97
N GLN A 527 -11.58 -11.52 4.98
CA GLN A 527 -11.00 -12.76 5.48
C GLN A 527 -11.31 -12.95 6.97
N ALA A 528 -11.30 -11.88 7.77
CA ALA A 528 -11.61 -11.94 9.19
C ALA A 528 -13.08 -12.28 9.44
N LYS A 529 -14.00 -11.71 8.66
CA LYS A 529 -15.42 -12.07 8.70
C LYS A 529 -15.67 -13.52 8.26
N ALA A 530 -14.91 -14.04 7.29
CA ALA A 530 -14.94 -15.45 6.92
C ALA A 530 -14.38 -16.36 8.04
N ALA A 531 -13.31 -15.93 8.73
CA ALA A 531 -12.75 -16.62 9.89
C ALA A 531 -13.73 -16.65 11.07
N LEU A 532 -14.50 -15.57 11.28
CA LEU A 532 -15.60 -15.52 12.27
C LEU A 532 -16.70 -16.54 11.95
N PHE A 533 -17.06 -16.73 10.68
CA PHE A 533 -18.00 -17.79 10.27
C PHE A 533 -17.43 -19.18 10.60
N LYS A 534 -16.16 -19.42 10.28
CA LYS A 534 -15.44 -20.67 10.59
C LYS A 534 -15.17 -20.90 12.08
N ARG A 535 -15.33 -19.85 12.91
CA ARG A 535 -14.97 -19.82 14.34
C ARG A 535 -13.48 -20.08 14.57
N ASP A 536 -12.65 -19.59 13.64
CA ASP A 536 -11.19 -19.73 13.70
C ASP A 536 -10.59 -18.57 14.51
N ALA A 537 -10.40 -18.78 15.81
CA ALA A 537 -9.91 -17.75 16.72
C ALA A 537 -8.47 -17.30 16.41
N GLN A 538 -7.63 -18.20 15.88
CA GLN A 538 -6.24 -17.91 15.56
C GLN A 538 -6.14 -17.04 14.31
N GLU A 539 -6.91 -17.38 13.27
CA GLU A 539 -6.96 -16.58 12.05
C GLU A 539 -7.54 -15.18 12.31
N VAL A 540 -8.56 -15.06 13.16
CA VAL A 540 -9.07 -13.74 13.59
C VAL A 540 -8.00 -12.96 14.34
N ALA A 541 -7.29 -13.55 15.31
CA ALA A 541 -6.24 -12.87 16.06
C ALA A 541 -5.16 -12.28 15.15
N MET A 542 -4.69 -13.08 14.20
CA MET A 542 -3.69 -12.66 13.22
C MET A 542 -4.21 -11.52 12.33
N LEU A 543 -5.43 -11.65 11.78
CA LEU A 543 -5.98 -10.64 10.89
C LEU A 543 -6.25 -9.32 11.62
N MET A 544 -6.58 -9.35 12.92
CA MET A 544 -6.72 -8.14 13.72
C MET A 544 -5.39 -7.40 13.87
N LYS A 545 -4.29 -8.12 14.06
CA LYS A 545 -2.94 -7.53 14.08
C LYS A 545 -2.54 -6.96 12.73
N ILE A 546 -2.81 -7.68 11.64
CA ILE A 546 -2.56 -7.17 10.28
C ILE A 546 -3.34 -5.89 10.04
N ILE A 547 -4.64 -5.84 10.38
CA ILE A 547 -5.45 -4.64 10.19
C ILE A 547 -4.87 -3.50 11.03
N GLU A 548 -4.60 -3.72 12.32
CA GLU A 548 -4.04 -2.72 13.22
C GLU A 548 -2.71 -2.14 12.70
N GLU A 549 -1.78 -2.96 12.20
CA GLU A 549 -0.46 -2.53 11.69
C GLU A 549 -0.50 -1.72 10.39
N GLU A 550 -1.66 -1.63 9.74
CA GLU A 550 -1.81 -0.84 8.52
C GLU A 550 -2.08 0.65 8.82
N ILE A 551 -2.44 1.05 10.06
CA ILE A 551 -2.57 2.48 10.43
C ILE A 551 -1.19 3.05 10.76
N LYS A 552 -0.56 3.64 9.77
CA LYS A 552 0.81 4.18 9.86
C LYS A 552 1.07 5.22 8.80
N PHE A 553 2.06 6.06 9.06
CA PHE A 553 2.63 6.91 8.01
C PHE A 553 3.33 6.06 6.95
N SER A 554 3.22 6.51 5.71
CA SER A 554 3.81 5.89 4.54
C SER A 554 4.60 6.92 3.75
N THR A 555 5.69 6.46 3.15
CA THR A 555 6.44 7.17 2.11
C THR A 555 6.15 6.61 0.71
N GLU A 556 5.07 5.84 0.58
CA GLU A 556 4.53 5.31 -0.68
C GLU A 556 3.01 5.50 -0.67
N ARG A 557 2.23 4.47 -1.07
CA ARG A 557 0.76 4.45 -0.93
C ARG A 557 0.36 4.45 0.55
N GLY A 558 -0.70 5.19 0.87
CA GLY A 558 -1.24 5.29 2.23
C GLY A 558 -1.27 6.71 2.77
N MET A 559 -1.46 6.79 4.09
CA MET A 559 -1.47 8.05 4.84
C MET A 559 -0.07 8.65 4.88
N GLN A 560 0.04 9.91 4.49
CA GLN A 560 1.30 10.66 4.43
C GLN A 560 1.54 11.45 5.73
N HIS A 561 2.76 11.98 5.90
CA HIS A 561 3.20 12.68 7.13
C HIS A 561 2.52 14.05 7.37
N ASP A 562 1.79 14.57 6.39
CA ASP A 562 0.92 15.75 6.52
C ASP A 562 -0.57 15.37 6.72
N PHE A 563 -0.85 14.07 6.84
CA PHE A 563 -2.18 13.45 6.89
C PHE A 563 -2.97 13.51 5.57
N SER A 564 -2.34 13.84 4.44
CA SER A 564 -2.92 13.52 3.12
C SER A 564 -2.85 12.02 2.84
N PHE A 565 -3.46 11.55 1.75
CA PHE A 565 -3.48 10.14 1.41
C PHE A 565 -3.29 9.91 -0.09
N HIS A 566 -2.39 9.01 -0.44
CA HIS A 566 -2.11 8.63 -1.83
C HIS A 566 -2.50 7.17 -2.07
N HIS A 567 -3.36 6.93 -3.07
CA HIS A 567 -3.76 5.57 -3.43
C HIS A 567 -2.85 4.94 -4.49
N ARG A 568 -2.18 5.76 -5.29
CA ARG A 568 -1.38 5.36 -6.47
C ARG A 568 -0.01 6.03 -6.47
N THR A 569 0.81 5.65 -7.44
CA THR A 569 2.17 6.17 -7.66
C THR A 569 2.20 7.50 -8.41
N ASP A 570 1.03 8.08 -8.69
CA ASP A 570 0.86 9.42 -9.25
C ASP A 570 0.88 10.53 -8.19
N TRP A 571 0.84 10.15 -6.91
CA TRP A 571 0.88 11.05 -5.76
C TRP A 571 -0.24 12.10 -5.74
N VAL A 572 -1.35 11.78 -6.41
CA VAL A 572 -2.53 12.63 -6.41
C VAL A 572 -3.25 12.51 -5.07
N ASN A 573 -3.73 13.63 -4.54
CA ASN A 573 -4.50 13.67 -3.31
C ASN A 573 -5.76 12.80 -3.42
N ASN A 574 -5.86 11.73 -2.65
CA ASN A 574 -7.03 10.84 -2.60
C ASN A 574 -7.68 10.79 -1.22
N THR A 575 -7.50 11.83 -0.40
CA THR A 575 -7.96 11.81 1.00
C THR A 575 -9.47 11.64 1.14
N LEU A 576 -10.29 12.34 0.35
CA LEU A 576 -11.75 12.20 0.42
C LEU A 576 -12.33 11.04 -0.37
N SER A 577 -11.55 10.40 -1.24
CA SER A 577 -11.98 9.23 -2.01
C SER A 577 -11.51 7.92 -1.36
N TYR A 578 -10.25 7.55 -1.57
CA TYR A 578 -9.71 6.30 -1.04
C TYR A 578 -9.32 6.39 0.44
N GLY A 579 -8.83 7.54 0.89
CA GLY A 579 -8.37 7.77 2.26
C GLY A 579 -9.49 7.69 3.29
N SER A 580 -10.64 8.28 2.99
CA SER A 580 -11.85 8.18 3.81
C SER A 580 -12.33 6.74 3.94
N GLY A 581 -12.39 5.99 2.83
CA GLY A 581 -12.72 4.56 2.84
C GLY A 581 -11.71 3.70 3.60
N TYR A 582 -10.43 4.10 3.64
CA TYR A 582 -9.40 3.49 4.48
C TYR A 582 -9.70 3.74 5.97
N ALA A 583 -9.95 4.99 6.38
CA ALA A 583 -10.30 5.32 7.77
C ALA A 583 -11.58 4.61 8.25
N SER A 584 -12.66 4.64 7.45
CA SER A 584 -13.92 3.99 7.82
C SER A 584 -13.76 2.49 8.05
N ALA A 585 -12.87 1.81 7.31
CA ALA A 585 -12.59 0.39 7.52
C ALA A 585 -11.89 0.14 8.87
N PHE A 586 -10.98 1.00 9.30
CA PHE A 586 -10.40 0.94 10.65
C PHE A 586 -11.44 1.22 11.73
N ILE A 587 -12.26 2.25 11.55
CA ILE A 587 -13.30 2.63 12.51
C ILE A 587 -14.30 1.49 12.70
N GLU A 588 -14.69 0.80 11.61
CA GLU A 588 -15.53 -0.40 11.68
C GLU A 588 -14.88 -1.45 12.58
N TRP A 589 -13.62 -1.82 12.33
CA TRP A 589 -12.96 -2.85 13.13
C TRP A 589 -12.72 -2.41 14.57
N ALA A 590 -12.07 -1.26 14.78
CA ALA A 590 -11.75 -0.73 16.11
C ALA A 590 -12.99 -0.66 17.01
N SER A 591 -14.11 -0.15 16.50
CA SER A 591 -15.39 -0.11 17.24
C SER A 591 -15.96 -1.49 17.50
N ASN A 592 -15.86 -2.42 16.54
CA ASN A 592 -16.37 -3.77 16.69
C ASN A 592 -15.53 -4.65 17.62
N VAL A 593 -14.24 -4.38 17.84
CA VAL A 593 -13.38 -5.21 18.71
C VAL A 593 -13.09 -4.60 20.08
N ALA A 594 -13.53 -3.35 20.32
CA ALA A 594 -13.18 -2.54 21.49
C ALA A 594 -13.38 -3.24 22.85
N ASP A 595 -14.44 -4.06 22.98
CA ASP A 595 -14.83 -4.77 24.19
C ASP A 595 -14.52 -6.28 24.14
N THR A 596 -13.47 -6.65 23.41
CA THR A 596 -12.97 -8.02 23.25
C THR A 596 -11.46 -8.04 23.44
N LYS A 597 -10.86 -9.24 23.55
CA LYS A 597 -9.40 -9.39 23.58
C LYS A 597 -8.68 -8.91 22.31
N PHE A 598 -9.42 -8.65 21.23
CA PHE A 598 -8.88 -8.19 19.94
C PHE A 598 -8.83 -6.66 19.81
N ARG A 599 -9.12 -5.91 20.88
CA ARG A 599 -9.10 -4.44 20.87
C ARG A 599 -7.79 -3.88 20.31
N PHE A 600 -7.90 -2.80 19.52
CA PHE A 600 -6.72 -2.09 19.04
C PHE A 600 -6.02 -1.35 20.18
N SER A 601 -4.72 -1.13 20.02
CA SER A 601 -3.91 -0.30 20.90
C SER A 601 -4.37 1.15 20.89
N GLU A 602 -4.14 1.84 22.01
CA GLU A 602 -4.48 3.26 22.12
C GLU A 602 -3.73 4.11 21.10
N GLN A 603 -2.47 3.79 20.81
CA GLN A 603 -1.67 4.48 19.81
C GLN A 603 -2.29 4.39 18.40
N ALA A 604 -2.75 3.21 18.00
CA ALA A 604 -3.42 3.02 16.71
C ALA A 604 -4.73 3.82 16.62
N VAL A 605 -5.52 3.84 17.71
CA VAL A 605 -6.78 4.62 17.78
C VAL A 605 -6.49 6.13 17.72
N ARG A 606 -5.49 6.63 18.45
CA ARG A 606 -5.11 8.06 18.43
C ARG A 606 -4.66 8.49 17.03
N LEU A 607 -3.81 7.69 16.36
CA LEU A 607 -3.36 7.99 15.00
C LEU A 607 -4.52 7.97 13.99
N LEU A 608 -5.48 7.06 14.15
CA LEU A 608 -6.71 7.05 13.35
C LEU A 608 -7.54 8.32 13.56
N ILE A 609 -7.66 8.81 14.80
CA ILE A 609 -8.37 10.06 15.12
C ILE A 609 -7.64 11.26 14.52
N ASP A 610 -6.31 11.32 14.62
CA ASP A 610 -5.51 12.39 14.03
C ASP A 610 -5.67 12.43 12.51
N TYR A 611 -5.61 11.27 11.85
CA TYR A 611 -5.90 11.19 10.42
C TYR A 611 -7.32 11.63 10.06
N TYR A 612 -8.30 11.21 10.86
CA TYR A 612 -9.70 11.57 10.63
C TYR A 612 -9.94 13.07 10.74
N LEU A 613 -9.44 13.71 11.80
CA LEU A 613 -9.63 15.13 12.05
C LEU A 613 -8.72 15.99 11.17
N ASP A 614 -7.41 15.73 11.17
CA ASP A 614 -6.43 16.59 10.51
C ASP A 614 -6.22 16.28 9.03
N GLY A 615 -6.53 15.06 8.60
CA GLY A 615 -6.47 14.63 7.20
C GLY A 615 -7.80 14.80 6.49
N ILE A 616 -8.82 14.05 6.94
CA ILE A 616 -10.12 13.97 6.28
C ILE A 616 -10.96 15.22 6.54
N CYS A 617 -11.31 15.51 7.79
CA CYS A 617 -12.23 16.61 8.13
C CYS A 617 -11.71 17.98 7.69
N LYS A 618 -10.40 18.25 7.82
CA LYS A 618 -9.81 19.52 7.37
C LYS A 618 -9.85 19.74 5.86
N GLN A 619 -10.03 18.69 5.06
CA GLN A 619 -10.17 18.81 3.61
C GLN A 619 -11.63 18.75 3.15
N MET A 620 -12.58 18.82 4.07
CA MET A 620 -14.01 18.89 3.81
C MET A 620 -14.50 20.31 4.05
N VAL A 621 -15.42 20.77 3.20
CA VAL A 621 -16.17 22.00 3.42
C VAL A 621 -16.89 21.90 4.76
N TYR A 622 -16.49 22.72 5.73
CA TYR A 622 -16.99 22.75 7.10
C TYR A 622 -16.87 21.43 7.89
N GLY A 623 -16.03 20.48 7.47
CA GLY A 623 -15.99 19.13 8.05
C GLY A 623 -17.21 18.25 7.70
N ARG A 624 -18.08 18.71 6.79
CA ARG A 624 -19.42 18.15 6.53
C ARG A 624 -19.62 17.67 5.10
N ILE A 625 -19.11 18.42 4.13
CA ILE A 625 -19.35 18.17 2.70
C ILE A 625 -18.00 17.99 2.01
N SER A 626 -17.95 17.14 0.98
CA SER A 626 -16.71 16.89 0.26
C SER A 626 -16.26 18.13 -0.51
N ASP A 627 -14.99 18.50 -0.40
CA ASP A 627 -14.42 19.53 -1.28
C ASP A 627 -14.31 19.00 -2.72
N PRO A 628 -14.92 19.69 -3.72
CA PRO A 628 -14.78 19.32 -5.12
C PRO A 628 -13.33 19.17 -5.54
N GLY A 629 -12.42 19.99 -4.99
CA GLY A 629 -10.98 20.01 -5.27
C GLY A 629 -10.31 18.65 -5.26
N ILE A 630 -10.79 17.71 -4.45
CA ILE A 630 -10.14 16.40 -4.23
C ILE A 630 -11.04 15.20 -4.46
N LEU A 631 -12.18 15.39 -5.13
CA LEU A 631 -13.04 14.29 -5.60
C LEU A 631 -12.44 13.52 -6.80
N ASN A 632 -11.38 14.00 -7.45
CA ASN A 632 -10.72 13.32 -8.59
C ASN A 632 -11.73 12.80 -9.61
N ARG A 633 -11.73 11.50 -9.96
CA ARG A 633 -12.74 10.91 -10.86
C ARG A 633 -14.13 10.77 -10.23
N ASP A 634 -14.24 10.81 -8.90
CA ASP A 634 -15.52 10.68 -8.21
C ASP A 634 -16.43 11.89 -8.48
N ILE A 635 -15.88 13.05 -8.86
CA ILE A 635 -16.66 14.21 -9.31
C ILE A 635 -17.54 13.87 -10.53
N THR A 636 -17.14 12.88 -11.34
CA THR A 636 -17.89 12.47 -12.53
C THR A 636 -18.94 11.41 -12.25
N ARG A 637 -19.17 11.04 -10.99
CA ARG A 637 -20.21 10.09 -10.62
C ARG A 637 -21.55 10.82 -10.43
N PRO A 638 -22.63 10.34 -11.08
CA PRO A 638 -23.96 10.86 -10.81
C PRO A 638 -24.32 10.68 -9.34
N GLY A 639 -24.72 11.76 -8.67
CA GLY A 639 -25.07 11.71 -7.26
C GLY A 639 -25.44 13.07 -6.70
N GLU A 640 -26.13 13.02 -5.56
CA GLU A 640 -26.37 14.20 -4.74
C GLU A 640 -25.19 14.36 -3.78
N GLU A 641 -24.67 15.59 -3.70
CA GLU A 641 -23.78 15.99 -2.62
C GLU A 641 -24.51 15.89 -1.28
N LYS A 642 -23.88 15.23 -0.31
CA LYS A 642 -24.51 14.89 0.97
C LYS A 642 -23.61 15.31 2.13
N VAL A 643 -24.24 15.84 3.17
CA VAL A 643 -23.60 15.93 4.49
C VAL A 643 -23.19 14.53 4.91
N TRP A 644 -21.91 14.38 5.25
CA TRP A 644 -21.36 13.11 5.69
C TRP A 644 -21.98 12.67 7.02
N SER A 645 -22.12 11.36 7.20
CA SER A 645 -22.74 10.78 8.40
C SER A 645 -21.94 11.13 9.68
N PRO A 646 -22.61 11.38 10.81
CA PRO A 646 -21.96 11.50 12.12
C PRO A 646 -21.51 10.15 12.68
N SER A 647 -21.85 9.01 12.04
CA SER A 647 -21.60 7.68 12.62
C SER A 647 -20.13 7.35 12.87
N ASP A 648 -19.25 7.71 11.95
CA ASP A 648 -17.81 7.43 12.10
C ASP A 648 -17.16 8.25 13.23
N PRO A 649 -17.36 9.58 13.34
CA PRO A 649 -16.84 10.33 14.48
C PRO A 649 -17.53 9.94 15.79
N GLU A 650 -18.81 9.53 15.80
CA GLU A 650 -19.47 8.97 17.00
C GLU A 650 -18.80 7.68 17.47
N LYS A 651 -18.44 6.77 16.55
CA LYS A 651 -17.69 5.55 16.89
C LYS A 651 -16.32 5.89 17.45
N LEU A 652 -15.59 6.83 16.85
CA LEU A 652 -14.30 7.29 17.37
C LEU A 652 -14.44 7.89 18.77
N ARG A 653 -15.44 8.75 18.97
CA ARG A 653 -15.76 9.38 20.25
C ARG A 653 -16.11 8.38 21.35
N ASN A 654 -16.70 7.23 20.99
CA ASN A 654 -16.99 6.14 21.92
C ASN A 654 -15.79 5.25 22.24
N LEU A 655 -14.70 5.31 21.45
CA LEU A 655 -13.50 4.50 21.67
C LEU A 655 -12.55 5.11 22.71
N THR A 656 -12.51 6.45 22.82
CA THR A 656 -11.58 7.20 23.65
C THR A 656 -12.06 8.64 23.87
N ASP A 657 -11.51 9.31 24.88
CA ASP A 657 -11.65 10.75 25.14
C ASP A 657 -10.60 11.62 24.41
N TYR A 658 -9.62 11.01 23.75
CA TYR A 658 -8.61 11.73 22.97
C TYR A 658 -9.27 12.62 21.90
N ARG A 659 -8.98 13.92 21.95
CA ARG A 659 -9.54 14.97 21.06
C ARG A 659 -11.07 14.99 21.02
N GLN A 660 -11.72 14.62 22.13
CA GLN A 660 -13.17 14.59 22.27
C GLN A 660 -13.88 15.85 21.75
N ALA A 661 -13.41 17.05 22.12
CA ALA A 661 -14.11 18.30 21.79
C ALA A 661 -14.21 18.53 20.27
N GLU A 662 -13.17 18.13 19.52
CA GLU A 662 -13.16 18.25 18.07
C GLU A 662 -14.08 17.23 17.41
N LEU A 663 -14.10 15.99 17.91
CA LEU A 663 -15.04 14.96 17.46
C LEU A 663 -16.49 15.38 17.73
N ASP A 664 -16.79 15.86 18.94
CA ASP A 664 -18.11 16.35 19.34
C ASP A 664 -18.57 17.49 18.44
N ASN A 665 -17.67 18.43 18.09
CA ASN A 665 -17.98 19.52 17.16
C ASN A 665 -18.31 18.99 15.74
N ILE A 666 -17.52 18.05 15.20
CA ILE A 666 -17.80 17.43 13.89
C ILE A 666 -19.13 16.68 13.89
N ILE A 667 -19.45 15.95 14.97
CA ILE A 667 -20.72 15.25 15.14
C ILE A 667 -21.88 16.25 15.12
N CYS A 668 -21.77 17.33 15.90
CA CYS A 668 -22.75 18.40 15.97
C CYS A 668 -22.99 19.03 14.59
N LEU A 669 -21.91 19.40 13.88
CA LEU A 669 -21.96 19.98 12.55
C LEU A 669 -22.67 19.05 11.56
N ARG A 670 -22.36 17.75 11.58
CA ARG A 670 -22.98 16.76 10.68
C ARG A 670 -24.44 16.45 11.01
N LYS A 671 -24.86 16.65 12.27
CA LYS A 671 -26.27 16.59 12.67
C LYS A 671 -27.08 17.83 12.26
N GLY A 672 -26.41 18.89 11.79
CA GLY A 672 -27.06 20.14 11.39
C GLY A 672 -27.50 20.99 12.58
N ASP A 673 -26.88 20.79 13.74
CA ASP A 673 -27.15 21.60 14.92
C ASP A 673 -26.51 22.99 14.75
N SER A 674 -27.31 24.03 14.94
CA SER A 674 -26.91 25.42 14.74
C SER A 674 -26.15 26.03 15.92
N SER A 675 -25.98 25.30 17.03
CA SER A 675 -25.19 25.74 18.18
C SER A 675 -23.68 25.62 17.96
N CYS A 676 -23.24 24.70 17.11
CA CYS A 676 -21.82 24.55 16.74
C CYS A 676 -21.45 25.36 15.51
N ARG A 677 -20.15 25.63 15.38
CA ARG A 677 -19.56 26.35 14.26
C ARG A 677 -18.32 25.63 13.74
N PRO A 678 -18.02 25.75 12.43
CA PRO A 678 -16.75 25.29 11.88
C PRO A 678 -15.59 26.01 12.56
N VAL A 679 -14.53 25.27 12.90
CA VAL A 679 -13.32 25.83 13.51
C VAL A 679 -12.44 26.42 12.41
N SER A 680 -11.92 27.62 12.64
CA SER A 680 -11.01 28.27 11.71
C SER A 680 -9.65 27.58 11.66
N PHE A 681 -9.10 27.39 10.46
CA PHE A 681 -7.73 26.92 10.25
C PHE A 681 -7.22 27.29 8.86
N ALA A 682 -5.90 27.25 8.72
CA ALA A 682 -5.18 27.20 7.45
C ALA A 682 -4.28 25.96 7.48
N LYS A 683 -4.30 25.15 6.43
CA LYS A 683 -3.44 23.97 6.36
C LYS A 683 -2.91 23.73 4.96
N PHE A 684 -1.60 23.54 4.89
CA PHE A 684 -0.93 23.04 3.70
C PHE A 684 -0.64 21.55 3.83
N PHE A 685 -1.15 20.77 2.89
CA PHE A 685 -0.79 19.37 2.70
C PHE A 685 0.38 19.30 1.72
N TRP A 686 1.59 19.50 2.24
CA TRP A 686 2.79 19.58 1.42
C TRP A 686 3.02 18.30 0.61
N ARG A 687 2.67 17.11 1.10
CA ARG A 687 2.90 15.85 0.36
C ARG A 687 2.10 15.77 -0.94
N THR A 688 1.03 16.54 -1.09
CA THR A 688 0.12 16.49 -2.25
C THR A 688 -0.19 17.84 -2.90
N ASP A 689 0.54 18.90 -2.52
CA ASP A 689 0.37 20.26 -3.06
C ASP A 689 -1.08 20.78 -3.00
N HIS A 690 -1.74 20.58 -1.85
CA HIS A 690 -3.11 21.04 -1.60
C HIS A 690 -3.15 21.97 -0.39
N PHE A 691 -3.76 23.14 -0.54
CA PHE A 691 -3.95 24.09 0.55
C PHE A 691 -5.44 24.24 0.85
N VAL A 692 -5.79 24.32 2.12
CA VAL A 692 -7.17 24.49 2.58
C VAL A 692 -7.25 25.60 3.61
N PHE A 693 -8.34 26.36 3.56
CA PHE A 693 -8.60 27.49 4.42
C PHE A 693 -10.05 27.50 4.86
N GLN A 694 -10.27 27.51 6.17
CA GLN A 694 -11.59 27.47 6.79
C GLN A 694 -11.78 28.68 7.68
N ARG A 695 -12.93 29.34 7.51
CA ARG A 695 -13.52 30.31 8.43
C ARG A 695 -14.97 29.93 8.75
N PRO A 696 -15.63 30.52 9.76
CA PRO A 696 -16.98 30.09 10.12
C PRO A 696 -18.02 30.22 9.00
N ASP A 697 -17.77 31.12 8.04
CA ASP A 697 -18.70 31.53 6.97
C ASP A 697 -18.23 31.17 5.55
N PHE A 698 -16.97 30.74 5.36
CA PHE A 698 -16.52 30.20 4.08
C PHE A 698 -15.42 29.14 4.25
N TYR A 699 -15.33 28.26 3.26
CA TYR A 699 -14.21 27.35 3.04
C TYR A 699 -13.67 27.60 1.63
N THR A 700 -12.34 27.60 1.49
CA THR A 700 -11.70 27.65 0.17
C THR A 700 -10.49 26.74 0.14
N SER A 701 -10.22 26.17 -1.03
CA SER A 701 -9.07 25.31 -1.26
C SER A 701 -8.33 25.68 -2.52
N VAL A 702 -7.04 25.39 -2.55
CA VAL A 702 -6.18 25.55 -3.73
C VAL A 702 -5.51 24.21 -4.04
N ARG A 703 -5.77 23.68 -5.23
CA ARG A 703 -5.13 22.47 -5.74
C ARG A 703 -4.08 22.83 -6.78
N MET A 704 -2.89 22.31 -6.56
CA MET A 704 -1.71 22.49 -7.41
C MET A 704 -1.08 21.12 -7.71
N TYR A 705 0.07 21.16 -8.38
CA TYR A 705 0.96 20.02 -8.61
C TYR A 705 2.36 20.52 -8.93
N SER A 706 3.34 19.65 -8.77
CA SER A 706 4.74 19.95 -9.02
C SER A 706 5.41 18.77 -9.74
N THR A 707 6.72 18.80 -9.92
CA THR A 707 7.54 17.63 -10.30
C THR A 707 7.35 16.40 -9.39
N ARG A 708 6.76 16.57 -8.21
CA ARG A 708 6.56 15.54 -7.18
C ARG A 708 5.21 14.84 -7.28
N ASN A 709 4.23 15.46 -7.93
CA ASN A 709 2.84 15.00 -7.97
C ASN A 709 2.26 15.20 -9.37
N ALA A 710 1.41 14.27 -9.82
CA ALA A 710 0.65 14.50 -11.04
C ALA A 710 -0.50 15.49 -10.77
N ASN A 711 -0.92 16.21 -11.81
CA ASN A 711 -2.02 17.18 -11.74
C ASN A 711 -3.35 16.51 -11.32
N MET A 712 -3.66 15.34 -11.89
CA MET A 712 -4.93 14.62 -11.76
C MET A 712 -4.74 13.10 -11.75
N GLU A 713 -5.69 12.38 -11.16
CA GLU A 713 -5.74 10.91 -11.21
C GLU A 713 -5.98 10.47 -12.67
N GLU A 714 -5.32 9.39 -13.08
CA GLU A 714 -5.60 8.71 -14.35
C GLU A 714 -7.09 8.30 -14.43
N PRO A 715 -7.75 8.48 -15.59
CA PRO A 715 -9.09 7.96 -15.79
C PRO A 715 -9.10 6.44 -15.62
N TYR A 716 -10.09 5.92 -14.90
CA TYR A 716 -10.21 4.48 -14.67
C TYR A 716 -11.67 4.06 -14.73
N ASN A 717 -11.93 2.88 -15.27
CA ASN A 717 -13.30 2.36 -15.47
C ASN A 717 -14.20 3.34 -16.25
N GLY A 718 -13.63 4.15 -17.14
CA GLY A 718 -14.39 5.14 -17.91
C GLY A 718 -14.89 6.34 -17.10
N GLU A 719 -14.35 6.60 -15.90
CA GLU A 719 -14.66 7.76 -15.07
C GLU A 719 -13.54 8.81 -15.14
N GLY A 720 -13.86 10.09 -14.89
CA GLY A 720 -12.87 11.16 -14.81
C GLY A 720 -12.40 11.72 -16.15
N LEU A 721 -13.13 11.50 -17.24
CA LEU A 721 -12.65 11.70 -18.63
C LEU A 721 -12.41 13.16 -19.04
N MET A 722 -12.80 14.13 -18.22
CA MET A 722 -12.64 15.57 -18.50
C MET A 722 -11.75 16.30 -17.48
N ASN A 723 -11.05 15.57 -16.61
CA ASN A 723 -10.34 16.16 -15.48
C ASN A 723 -9.09 16.99 -15.84
N HIS A 724 -8.63 17.03 -17.10
CA HIS A 724 -7.30 17.47 -17.54
C HIS A 724 -6.71 18.69 -16.83
N PHE A 725 -7.48 19.78 -16.66
CA PHE A 725 -6.97 21.05 -16.15
C PHE A 725 -7.28 21.32 -14.67
N ARG A 726 -7.86 20.34 -13.95
CA ARG A 726 -8.29 20.55 -12.56
C ARG A 726 -7.15 20.63 -11.54
N GLY A 727 -5.92 20.35 -11.94
CA GLY A 727 -4.73 20.61 -11.13
C GLY A 727 -4.12 21.99 -11.34
N ASP A 728 -4.53 22.77 -12.34
CA ASP A 728 -3.81 23.96 -12.86
C ASP A 728 -3.97 25.22 -11.98
N GLY A 729 -3.92 25.05 -10.66
CA GLY A 729 -4.13 26.10 -9.67
C GLY A 729 -5.61 26.33 -9.41
N THR A 730 -6.39 25.25 -9.30
CA THR A 730 -7.83 25.33 -9.06
C THR A 730 -8.09 25.92 -7.68
N ASN A 731 -8.96 26.92 -7.61
CA ASN A 731 -9.43 27.53 -6.36
C ASN A 731 -10.95 27.44 -6.24
N TYR A 732 -11.43 26.52 -5.40
CA TYR A 732 -12.87 26.39 -5.09
C TYR A 732 -13.23 27.27 -3.89
N LEU A 733 -14.40 27.90 -3.93
CA LEU A 733 -14.98 28.69 -2.84
C LEU A 733 -16.36 28.16 -2.47
N SER A 734 -16.53 27.76 -1.22
CA SER A 734 -17.80 27.33 -0.66
C SER A 734 -18.23 28.22 0.50
N VAL A 735 -19.37 28.87 0.35
CA VAL A 735 -20.06 29.66 1.37
C VAL A 735 -21.26 28.86 1.91
N ARG A 736 -22.14 28.41 1.02
CA ARG A 736 -23.25 27.48 1.32
C ARG A 736 -22.77 26.03 1.43
N GLY A 737 -21.82 25.64 0.59
CA GLY A 737 -21.31 24.27 0.49
C GLY A 737 -21.93 23.43 -0.62
N ASP A 738 -22.73 24.01 -1.51
CA ASP A 738 -23.34 23.34 -2.67
C ASP A 738 -23.13 24.09 -4.00
N GLU A 739 -22.25 25.10 -4.03
CA GLU A 739 -21.96 25.94 -5.19
C GLU A 739 -21.56 25.17 -6.45
N TYR A 740 -20.94 24.01 -6.28
CA TYR A 740 -20.41 23.19 -7.37
C TYR A 740 -21.20 21.89 -7.60
N LYS A 741 -22.37 21.78 -6.97
CA LYS A 741 -23.17 20.57 -6.94
C LYS A 741 -23.67 20.20 -8.34
N ARG A 742 -23.37 18.96 -8.74
CA ARG A 742 -23.83 18.36 -10.01
C ARG A 742 -23.42 19.13 -11.28
N LEU A 743 -22.38 19.96 -11.21
CA LEU A 743 -21.91 20.71 -12.38
C LEU A 743 -21.35 19.84 -13.50
N THR A 744 -20.80 18.65 -13.20
CA THR A 744 -20.13 17.75 -14.18
C THR A 744 -20.76 17.71 -15.59
N PRO A 745 -22.09 17.56 -15.77
CA PRO A 745 -22.71 17.51 -17.09
C PRO A 745 -22.70 18.83 -17.86
N VAL A 746 -22.67 19.97 -17.15
CA VAL A 746 -22.79 21.33 -17.70
C VAL A 746 -21.52 22.17 -17.52
N TYR A 747 -20.49 21.58 -16.91
CA TYR A 747 -19.25 22.26 -16.57
C TYR A 747 -18.41 22.50 -17.82
N ASP A 748 -17.94 23.73 -18.00
CA ASP A 748 -16.89 24.00 -18.97
C ASP A 748 -15.54 23.64 -18.35
N TRP A 749 -15.01 22.49 -18.77
CA TRP A 749 -13.79 21.89 -18.24
C TRP A 749 -12.50 22.64 -18.62
N MET A 750 -12.58 23.67 -19.47
CA MET A 750 -11.48 24.62 -19.74
C MET A 750 -11.60 25.93 -18.94
N LYS A 751 -12.64 26.07 -18.11
CA LYS A 751 -12.87 27.23 -17.24
C LYS A 751 -12.92 26.83 -15.77
N ILE A 752 -11.93 26.07 -15.33
CA ILE A 752 -11.86 25.60 -13.93
C ILE A 752 -11.62 26.80 -12.99
N PRO A 753 -12.41 26.98 -11.91
CA PRO A 753 -12.24 28.07 -10.94
C PRO A 753 -10.79 28.20 -10.46
N GLY A 754 -10.24 29.40 -10.48
CA GLY A 754 -8.85 29.73 -10.12
C GLY A 754 -7.79 29.44 -11.20
N ALA A 755 -8.06 28.54 -12.15
CA ALA A 755 -7.07 28.10 -13.12
C ALA A 755 -6.82 29.14 -14.24
N THR A 756 -5.63 29.10 -14.82
CA THR A 756 -5.28 29.89 -16.02
C THR A 756 -5.06 28.92 -17.18
N ILE A 757 -5.94 28.94 -18.17
CA ILE A 757 -6.05 27.89 -19.19
C ILE A 757 -6.13 28.51 -20.59
N VAL A 758 -5.38 27.92 -21.52
CA VAL A 758 -5.52 28.17 -22.98
C VAL A 758 -6.83 27.56 -23.45
N GLN A 759 -7.71 28.35 -24.06
CA GLN A 759 -9.01 27.92 -24.56
C GLN A 759 -8.84 27.21 -25.90
N LEU A 760 -8.59 25.89 -25.85
CA LEU A 760 -8.38 25.05 -27.04
C LEU A 760 -9.71 24.75 -27.75
N ASP A 761 -9.65 24.48 -29.05
CA ASP A 761 -10.81 24.01 -29.83
C ASP A 761 -11.42 22.71 -29.28
N LYS A 762 -10.58 21.84 -28.71
CA LYS A 762 -10.98 20.55 -28.14
C LYS A 762 -10.13 20.22 -26.91
N MET A 763 -10.73 19.52 -25.95
CA MET A 763 -10.01 18.96 -24.82
C MET A 763 -8.89 18.02 -25.32
N PRO A 764 -7.73 17.96 -24.62
CA PRO A 764 -6.72 16.95 -24.92
C PRO A 764 -7.29 15.52 -24.84
N GLY A 765 -6.60 14.57 -25.47
CA GLY A 765 -7.04 13.16 -25.48
C GLY A 765 -7.20 12.56 -24.09
N GLU A 766 -7.98 11.47 -23.96
CA GLU A 766 -8.22 10.80 -22.67
C GLU A 766 -6.95 10.20 -22.05
N ASN A 767 -5.97 9.83 -22.89
CA ASN A 767 -4.65 9.38 -22.47
C ASN A 767 -3.73 10.52 -22.00
N GLU A 768 -4.18 11.77 -22.12
CA GLU A 768 -3.42 12.97 -21.74
C GLU A 768 -3.98 13.63 -20.47
N ILE A 769 -4.92 13.00 -19.76
CA ILE A 769 -5.55 13.59 -18.55
C ILE A 769 -4.54 13.79 -17.42
N GLN A 770 -3.79 12.74 -17.10
CA GLN A 770 -2.77 12.78 -16.05
C GLN A 770 -1.44 13.25 -16.63
N LYS A 771 -0.87 14.29 -16.04
CA LYS A 771 0.45 14.83 -16.37
C LYS A 771 1.22 15.16 -15.08
N TRP A 772 2.53 14.94 -15.12
CA TRP A 772 3.44 15.37 -14.07
C TRP A 772 3.76 16.86 -14.19
N GLY A 773 4.00 17.52 -13.06
CA GLY A 773 4.38 18.93 -13.06
C GLY A 773 5.78 19.19 -13.58
N LEU A 774 5.98 20.43 -14.02
CA LEU A 774 7.22 20.90 -14.66
C LEU A 774 7.99 21.92 -13.83
N SER A 775 7.56 22.19 -12.59
CA SER A 775 8.26 23.08 -11.66
C SER A 775 8.32 22.48 -10.26
N ASP A 776 9.42 22.74 -9.56
CA ASP A 776 9.62 22.37 -8.17
C ASP A 776 9.01 23.40 -7.21
N TYR A 777 8.86 24.67 -7.63
CA TYR A 777 8.43 25.76 -6.76
C TYR A 777 6.91 25.75 -6.58
N VAL A 778 6.45 24.96 -5.60
CA VAL A 778 5.03 24.84 -5.22
C VAL A 778 4.94 24.65 -3.70
N GLY A 779 4.31 25.58 -3.02
CA GLY A 779 4.35 25.60 -1.55
C GLY A 779 3.38 26.59 -0.91
N ALA A 780 3.37 26.58 0.42
CA ALA A 780 2.64 27.54 1.23
C ALA A 780 3.38 27.85 2.53
N VAL A 781 3.20 29.09 3.01
CA VAL A 781 3.57 29.48 4.38
C VAL A 781 2.31 29.61 5.21
N THR A 782 2.27 28.96 6.37
CA THR A 782 1.11 29.01 7.28
C THR A 782 1.51 28.82 8.73
N ASP A 783 0.81 29.51 9.63
CA ASP A 783 0.90 29.36 11.08
C ASP A 783 -0.21 28.48 11.67
N GLY A 784 -1.02 27.85 10.81
CA GLY A 784 -2.17 27.04 11.19
C GLY A 784 -3.52 27.78 11.19
N ILE A 785 -3.53 29.12 11.11
CA ILE A 785 -4.76 29.94 11.07
C ILE A 785 -4.83 30.80 9.81
N TYR A 786 -3.68 31.32 9.39
CA TYR A 786 -3.47 32.20 8.25
C TYR A 786 -2.44 31.58 7.30
N GLY A 787 -2.41 32.02 6.05
CA GLY A 787 -1.38 31.55 5.13
C GLY A 787 -1.42 32.16 3.75
N ALA A 788 -0.37 31.86 2.99
CA ALA A 788 -0.25 32.21 1.59
C ALA A 788 0.28 31.01 0.80
N VAL A 789 -0.10 30.94 -0.48
CA VAL A 789 0.25 29.88 -1.43
C VAL A 789 1.00 30.48 -2.61
N GLY A 790 2.04 29.79 -3.07
CA GLY A 790 2.81 30.15 -4.26
C GLY A 790 2.93 28.97 -5.23
N PHE A 791 2.63 29.22 -6.50
CA PHE A 791 2.69 28.23 -7.57
C PHE A 791 3.42 28.80 -8.80
N ASP A 792 4.60 28.26 -9.10
CA ASP A 792 5.25 28.45 -10.40
C ASP A 792 4.61 27.51 -11.43
N PHE A 793 3.52 28.00 -12.01
CA PHE A 793 2.69 27.21 -12.90
C PHE A 793 3.29 27.13 -14.30
N LYS A 794 3.37 25.90 -14.80
CA LYS A 794 3.66 25.58 -16.21
C LYS A 794 2.74 24.45 -16.64
N SER A 795 1.83 24.71 -17.55
CA SER A 795 0.91 23.70 -18.06
C SER A 795 1.69 22.65 -18.87
N PRO A 796 1.64 21.36 -18.49
CA PRO A 796 2.25 20.29 -19.26
C PRO A 796 1.48 19.97 -20.55
N HIS A 797 0.26 20.49 -20.70
CA HIS A 797 -0.56 20.29 -21.91
C HIS A 797 -0.27 21.32 -23.00
N THR A 798 -0.03 22.58 -22.63
CA THR A 798 0.04 23.70 -23.58
C THR A 798 1.33 24.52 -23.49
N GLY A 799 2.13 24.33 -22.45
CA GLY A 799 3.33 25.13 -22.19
C GLY A 799 3.05 26.55 -21.69
N LEU A 800 1.79 26.92 -21.45
CA LEU A 800 1.40 28.16 -20.78
C LEU A 800 2.11 28.24 -19.41
N ALA A 801 2.73 29.38 -19.12
CA ALA A 801 3.42 29.63 -17.85
C ALA A 801 2.82 30.83 -17.13
N ALA A 802 2.82 30.79 -15.79
CA ALA A 802 2.42 31.91 -14.93
C ALA A 802 3.00 31.76 -13.52
N ARG A 803 3.19 32.88 -12.81
CA ARG A 803 3.36 32.91 -11.35
C ARG A 803 1.99 33.18 -10.73
N LYS A 804 1.50 32.25 -9.91
CA LYS A 804 0.19 32.34 -9.26
C LYS A 804 0.37 32.30 -7.75
N ALA A 805 -0.27 33.23 -7.05
CA ALA A 805 -0.23 33.30 -5.60
C ALA A 805 -1.61 33.62 -5.00
N TRP A 806 -1.88 33.06 -3.81
CA TRP A 806 -3.10 33.29 -3.05
C TRP A 806 -2.75 33.67 -1.61
N PHE A 807 -3.43 34.69 -1.07
CA PHE A 807 -3.14 35.26 0.25
C PHE A 807 -4.42 35.28 1.09
N PHE A 808 -4.45 34.53 2.18
CA PHE A 808 -5.69 34.25 2.92
C PHE A 808 -5.76 35.03 4.25
N PHE A 809 -6.89 35.68 4.49
CA PHE A 809 -7.19 36.50 5.66
C PHE A 809 -8.56 36.11 6.26
N ASP A 810 -9.08 36.89 7.20
CA ASP A 810 -10.27 36.47 7.95
C ASP A 810 -11.57 36.51 7.17
N LYS A 811 -11.78 37.55 6.37
CA LYS A 811 -13.02 37.75 5.62
C LYS A 811 -12.80 37.74 4.11
N THR A 812 -11.55 37.64 3.68
CA THR A 812 -11.19 37.74 2.27
C THR A 812 -9.93 36.94 1.96
N TYR A 813 -9.70 36.72 0.66
CA TYR A 813 -8.41 36.30 0.15
C TYR A 813 -8.11 37.00 -1.18
N VAL A 814 -6.83 37.16 -1.47
CA VAL A 814 -6.32 37.87 -2.66
C VAL A 814 -5.63 36.88 -3.58
N CYS A 815 -5.90 36.99 -4.88
CA CYS A 815 -5.32 36.17 -5.93
C CYS A 815 -4.49 37.06 -6.86
N LEU A 816 -3.19 36.75 -6.98
CA LEU A 816 -2.27 37.46 -7.86
C LEU A 816 -1.74 36.53 -8.95
N GLY A 817 -1.67 37.06 -10.16
CA GLY A 817 -1.05 36.43 -11.32
C GLY A 817 -0.08 37.39 -12.00
N THR A 818 1.07 36.88 -12.43
CA THR A 818 2.05 37.63 -13.22
C THR A 818 2.84 36.69 -14.12
N ASN A 819 3.55 37.24 -15.11
CA ASN A 819 4.31 36.48 -16.10
C ASN A 819 3.45 35.45 -16.85
N ILE A 820 2.18 35.79 -17.12
CA ILE A 820 1.27 34.94 -17.89
C ILE A 820 1.72 34.99 -19.34
N SER A 821 2.26 33.86 -19.82
CA SER A 821 2.92 33.79 -21.11
C SER A 821 2.57 32.51 -21.86
N SER A 822 2.14 32.65 -23.12
CA SER A 822 1.85 31.53 -24.02
C SER A 822 2.28 31.84 -25.45
N TRP A 823 2.75 30.82 -26.15
CA TRP A 823 3.13 30.87 -27.56
C TRP A 823 1.97 30.44 -28.49
N MET A 824 0.88 29.91 -27.93
CA MET A 824 -0.31 29.51 -28.69
C MET A 824 -1.15 30.74 -29.07
N LYS A 825 -1.82 30.69 -30.22
CA LYS A 825 -2.66 31.80 -30.74
C LYS A 825 -4.05 31.83 -30.12
N ASP A 826 -4.43 30.75 -29.45
CA ASP A 826 -5.68 30.62 -28.71
C ASP A 826 -5.77 31.61 -27.54
N GLN A 827 -7.00 31.94 -27.16
CA GLN A 827 -7.27 32.85 -26.05
C GLN A 827 -6.82 32.22 -24.72
N VAL A 828 -6.22 33.02 -23.83
CA VAL A 828 -5.86 32.59 -22.48
C VAL A 828 -6.79 33.24 -21.48
N LEU A 829 -7.44 32.43 -20.65
CA LEU A 829 -8.35 32.89 -19.60
C LEU A 829 -7.84 32.51 -18.22
N THR A 830 -8.00 33.41 -17.26
CA THR A 830 -8.00 33.03 -15.83
C THR A 830 -9.44 33.01 -15.34
N THR A 831 -9.97 31.84 -15.02
CA THR A 831 -11.33 31.76 -14.49
C THR A 831 -11.35 32.13 -13.01
N VAL A 832 -12.07 33.19 -12.65
CA VAL A 832 -12.24 33.62 -11.26
C VAL A 832 -13.15 32.65 -10.53
N ASN A 833 -14.31 32.31 -11.11
CA ASN A 833 -15.18 31.26 -10.62
C ASN A 833 -16.08 30.69 -11.73
N GLN A 834 -16.54 29.46 -11.54
CA GLN A 834 -17.55 28.78 -12.33
C GLN A 834 -18.40 27.92 -11.38
N CYS A 835 -19.60 28.36 -11.05
CA CYS A 835 -20.47 27.74 -10.06
C CYS A 835 -21.95 27.79 -10.48
N LEU A 836 -22.84 27.18 -9.71
CA LEU A 836 -24.29 27.32 -9.92
C LEU A 836 -24.70 28.79 -9.81
N LEU A 837 -25.44 29.26 -10.81
CA LEU A 837 -26.07 30.57 -10.77
C LEU A 837 -27.18 30.57 -9.73
N ASN A 838 -26.94 31.23 -8.60
CA ASN A 838 -27.97 31.52 -7.61
C ASN A 838 -28.18 33.03 -7.43
N GLY A 839 -29.36 33.52 -7.82
CA GLY A 839 -29.74 34.93 -7.71
C GLY A 839 -29.18 35.82 -8.81
N GLU A 840 -29.33 37.13 -8.61
CA GLU A 840 -28.88 38.16 -9.55
C GLU A 840 -27.34 38.26 -9.60
N VAL A 841 -26.83 38.65 -10.77
CA VAL A 841 -25.42 39.03 -10.96
C VAL A 841 -25.37 40.53 -11.18
N THR A 842 -24.69 41.24 -10.29
CA THR A 842 -24.51 42.70 -10.38
C THR A 842 -23.07 43.02 -10.74
N VAL A 843 -22.86 43.98 -11.64
CA VAL A 843 -21.54 44.40 -12.12
C VAL A 843 -21.36 45.89 -11.87
N SER A 844 -20.16 46.28 -11.46
CA SER A 844 -19.67 47.65 -11.55
C SER A 844 -18.61 47.73 -12.64
N ASP A 845 -18.91 48.46 -13.71
CA ASP A 845 -18.02 48.71 -14.83
C ASP A 845 -18.11 50.19 -15.28
N ALA A 846 -17.69 50.50 -16.51
CA ALA A 846 -17.75 51.86 -17.05
C ALA A 846 -19.16 52.47 -17.10
N ASP A 847 -20.21 51.64 -17.15
CA ASP A 847 -21.62 52.07 -17.19
C ASP A 847 -22.21 52.27 -15.79
N GLY A 848 -21.40 52.08 -14.74
CA GLY A 848 -21.82 52.14 -13.33
C GLY A 848 -22.30 50.80 -12.79
N ILE A 849 -23.07 50.83 -11.70
CA ILE A 849 -23.55 49.63 -11.01
C ILE A 849 -24.89 49.20 -11.61
N HIS A 850 -24.95 48.00 -12.18
CA HIS A 850 -26.17 47.51 -12.82
C HIS A 850 -26.27 45.97 -12.81
N PRO A 851 -27.50 45.42 -12.73
CA PRO A 851 -27.74 43.99 -12.83
C PRO A 851 -27.46 43.49 -14.25
N GLN A 852 -27.21 42.18 -14.38
CA GLN A 852 -26.92 41.56 -15.66
C GLN A 852 -28.02 40.60 -16.09
N GLU A 853 -28.54 40.85 -17.29
CA GLU A 853 -29.41 39.90 -18.01
C GLU A 853 -28.69 38.57 -18.24
N GLN A 854 -29.47 37.50 -18.47
CA GLN A 854 -28.92 36.19 -18.79
C GLN A 854 -28.17 36.20 -20.13
N GLY A 855 -27.08 35.42 -20.21
CA GLY A 855 -26.33 35.19 -21.45
C GLY A 855 -24.82 35.05 -21.21
N SER A 856 -24.04 35.26 -22.25
CA SER A 856 -22.57 35.35 -22.21
C SER A 856 -22.09 36.60 -22.94
N ARG A 857 -21.19 37.36 -22.32
CA ARG A 857 -20.70 38.64 -22.85
C ARG A 857 -19.31 38.99 -22.33
N MET A 858 -18.58 39.75 -23.14
CA MET A 858 -17.37 40.44 -22.71
C MET A 858 -17.76 41.77 -22.06
N LYS A 859 -17.20 42.04 -20.89
CA LYS A 859 -17.33 43.29 -20.14
C LYS A 859 -15.95 43.92 -19.99
N LYS A 860 -15.86 45.23 -20.18
CA LYS A 860 -14.61 45.98 -20.12
C LYS A 860 -14.56 46.86 -18.88
N GLU A 861 -13.36 47.18 -18.42
CA GLU A 861 -13.15 48.13 -17.31
C GLU A 861 -13.93 47.75 -16.03
N VAL A 862 -14.10 46.45 -15.78
CA VAL A 862 -14.88 45.95 -14.65
C VAL A 862 -14.12 46.17 -13.35
N ARG A 863 -14.76 46.81 -12.38
CA ARG A 863 -14.21 47.02 -11.04
C ARG A 863 -14.57 45.89 -10.09
N TRP A 864 -15.82 45.43 -10.12
CA TRP A 864 -16.24 44.27 -9.34
C TRP A 864 -17.49 43.59 -9.91
N VAL A 865 -17.66 42.34 -9.53
CA VAL A 865 -18.88 41.55 -9.78
C VAL A 865 -19.36 41.00 -8.45
N VAL A 866 -20.66 41.09 -8.16
CA VAL A 866 -21.29 40.40 -7.03
C VAL A 866 -22.23 39.34 -7.57
N HIS A 867 -22.07 38.12 -7.07
CA HIS A 867 -22.96 37.00 -7.33
C HIS A 867 -23.02 36.13 -6.08
N ASP A 868 -24.22 35.68 -5.73
CA ASP A 868 -24.42 34.71 -4.65
C ASP A 868 -23.80 35.09 -3.29
N LYS A 869 -23.91 36.38 -2.95
CA LYS A 869 -23.28 37.00 -1.78
C LYS A 869 -21.74 36.87 -1.76
N VAL A 870 -21.11 36.74 -2.92
CA VAL A 870 -19.66 36.76 -3.07
C VAL A 870 -19.28 37.96 -3.92
N GLY A 871 -18.39 38.80 -3.40
CA GLY A 871 -17.79 39.90 -4.13
C GLY A 871 -16.48 39.47 -4.79
N TYR A 872 -16.39 39.64 -6.10
CA TYR A 872 -15.15 39.49 -6.87
C TYR A 872 -14.66 40.88 -7.26
N TYR A 873 -13.67 41.39 -6.53
CA TYR A 873 -13.19 42.76 -6.69
C TYR A 873 -11.84 42.79 -7.41
N PHE A 874 -11.77 43.51 -8.53
CA PHE A 874 -10.54 43.64 -9.31
C PHE A 874 -9.73 44.85 -8.82
N LEU A 875 -8.53 44.59 -8.29
CA LEU A 875 -7.69 45.62 -7.67
C LEU A 875 -7.18 46.64 -8.70
N LYS A 876 -7.09 46.21 -9.96
CA LYS A 876 -7.08 47.05 -11.16
C LYS A 876 -8.32 46.71 -11.98
N LYS A 877 -8.89 47.64 -12.74
CA LYS A 877 -10.02 47.31 -13.61
C LYS A 877 -9.60 46.29 -14.66
N GLU A 878 -10.44 45.29 -14.92
CA GLU A 878 -10.12 44.17 -15.80
C GLU A 878 -11.16 44.01 -16.93
N ASN A 879 -10.72 43.44 -18.04
CA ASN A 879 -11.63 42.91 -19.06
C ASN A 879 -12.00 41.48 -18.69
N VAL A 880 -13.29 41.20 -18.64
CA VAL A 880 -13.81 39.90 -18.19
C VAL A 880 -14.81 39.33 -19.18
N ILE A 881 -14.88 38.00 -19.23
CA ILE A 881 -15.96 37.25 -19.85
C ILE A 881 -16.88 36.80 -18.73
N LEU A 882 -18.12 37.29 -18.77
CA LEU A 882 -19.16 36.97 -17.81
C LEU A 882 -20.27 36.17 -18.49
N SER A 883 -20.62 35.02 -17.90
CA SER A 883 -21.76 34.21 -18.29
C SER A 883 -22.63 33.87 -17.09
N ASN A 884 -23.94 33.94 -17.25
CA ASN A 884 -24.98 33.66 -16.24
C ASN A 884 -26.21 33.07 -16.95
N GLN A 885 -26.07 31.88 -17.50
CA GLN A 885 -27.07 31.31 -18.42
C GLN A 885 -27.34 29.84 -18.15
N HIS A 886 -28.43 29.36 -18.76
CA HIS A 886 -28.78 27.95 -18.78
C HIS A 886 -27.76 27.15 -19.60
N MET A 887 -27.31 26.05 -19.02
CA MET A 887 -26.42 25.08 -19.65
C MET A 887 -27.10 23.71 -19.63
N GLU A 888 -26.90 22.95 -20.69
CA GLU A 888 -27.43 21.60 -20.82
C GLU A 888 -26.32 20.61 -21.10
N GLY A 889 -26.42 19.42 -20.52
CA GLY A 889 -25.49 18.35 -20.84
C GLY A 889 -25.77 17.06 -20.09
N SER A 890 -24.94 16.06 -20.34
CA SER A 890 -25.13 14.70 -19.80
C SER A 890 -23.90 14.24 -19.03
N TRP A 891 -24.11 13.45 -17.97
CA TRP A 891 -23.03 12.82 -17.22
C TRP A 891 -22.11 11.96 -18.10
N LYS A 892 -22.61 11.50 -19.25
CA LYS A 892 -21.84 10.74 -20.24
C LYS A 892 -20.64 11.50 -20.81
N ILE A 893 -20.61 12.84 -20.71
CA ILE A 893 -19.45 13.64 -21.12
C ILE A 893 -18.17 13.24 -20.39
N ALA A 894 -18.29 12.82 -19.12
CA ALA A 894 -17.14 12.53 -18.25
C ALA A 894 -17.16 11.10 -17.66
N ASN A 895 -18.22 10.32 -17.90
CA ASN A 895 -18.39 8.98 -17.32
C ASN A 895 -19.08 7.97 -18.26
N ARG A 896 -18.39 6.87 -18.61
CA ARG A 896 -18.86 5.82 -19.53
C ARG A 896 -19.45 4.58 -18.85
N GLN A 897 -19.62 4.55 -17.53
CA GLN A 897 -20.32 3.44 -16.86
C GLN A 897 -21.72 3.25 -17.45
N THR A 898 -22.15 2.00 -17.64
CA THR A 898 -23.48 1.69 -18.21
C THR A 898 -24.63 2.17 -17.33
N THR A 899 -24.41 2.27 -16.02
CA THR A 899 -25.36 2.83 -15.04
C THR A 899 -25.43 4.34 -15.02
N THR A 900 -24.49 5.04 -15.70
CA THR A 900 -24.53 6.51 -15.82
C THR A 900 -25.76 6.94 -16.60
N PRO A 901 -26.60 7.86 -16.06
CA PRO A 901 -27.75 8.40 -16.77
C PRO A 901 -27.36 9.01 -18.11
N THR A 902 -28.16 8.74 -19.14
CA THR A 902 -28.01 9.34 -20.46
C THR A 902 -28.80 10.64 -20.61
N ASP A 903 -29.72 10.90 -19.68
CA ASP A 903 -30.60 12.08 -19.72
C ASP A 903 -29.78 13.37 -19.74
N ILE A 904 -30.26 14.33 -20.55
CA ILE A 904 -29.75 15.69 -20.54
C ILE A 904 -30.31 16.38 -19.30
N ILE A 905 -29.43 16.92 -18.47
CA ILE A 905 -29.80 17.77 -17.34
C ILE A 905 -29.62 19.24 -17.73
N ARG A 906 -30.36 20.11 -17.03
CA ARG A 906 -30.29 21.56 -17.17
C ARG A 906 -29.88 22.18 -15.85
N GLN A 907 -28.95 23.11 -15.89
CA GLN A 907 -28.54 23.91 -14.74
C GLN A 907 -28.17 25.31 -15.16
N ASP A 908 -28.34 26.25 -14.25
CA ASP A 908 -27.99 27.65 -14.47
C ASP A 908 -26.57 27.84 -13.93
N VAL A 909 -25.67 28.37 -14.74
CA VAL A 909 -24.24 28.42 -14.42
C VAL A 909 -23.77 29.87 -14.49
N PHE A 910 -23.08 30.30 -13.44
CA PHE A 910 -22.31 31.54 -13.38
C PHE A 910 -20.85 31.24 -13.68
N THR A 911 -20.27 31.92 -14.66
CA THR A 911 -18.86 31.84 -15.04
C THR A 911 -18.28 33.24 -15.19
N LEU A 912 -17.19 33.51 -14.49
CA LEU A 912 -16.47 34.79 -14.56
C LEU A 912 -15.00 34.51 -14.86
N SER A 913 -14.46 35.06 -15.95
CA SER A 913 -13.06 34.86 -16.36
C SER A 913 -12.41 36.17 -16.78
N ILE A 914 -11.14 36.36 -16.40
CA ILE A 914 -10.29 37.46 -16.88
C ILE A 914 -9.68 37.05 -18.22
N ASP A 915 -9.76 37.93 -19.21
CA ASP A 915 -9.23 37.70 -20.56
C ASP A 915 -7.81 38.26 -20.71
N HIS A 916 -6.85 37.37 -21.00
CA HIS A 916 -5.45 37.74 -21.29
C HIS A 916 -5.16 37.88 -22.79
N GLY A 917 -6.17 37.67 -23.64
CA GLY A 917 -6.05 37.70 -25.09
C GLY A 917 -5.31 36.48 -25.66
N SER A 918 -4.92 36.59 -26.93
CA SER A 918 -4.16 35.59 -27.67
C SER A 918 -2.66 35.77 -27.47
N SER A 919 -1.93 34.66 -27.28
CA SER A 919 -0.46 34.66 -27.11
C SER A 919 0.06 35.71 -26.11
N PRO A 920 -0.48 35.78 -24.88
CA PRO A 920 -0.01 36.76 -23.91
C PRO A 920 1.50 36.62 -23.68
N ASN A 921 2.15 37.75 -23.44
CA ASN A 921 3.56 37.82 -23.07
C ASN A 921 3.69 38.74 -21.85
N ASN A 922 3.99 38.14 -20.70
CA ASN A 922 4.07 38.83 -19.41
C ASN A 922 2.74 39.50 -18.97
N GLY A 923 1.61 38.83 -19.18
CA GLY A 923 0.31 39.23 -18.63
C GLY A 923 0.22 39.05 -17.11
N GLY A 924 -0.84 39.57 -16.51
CA GLY A 924 -1.07 39.46 -15.06
C GLY A 924 -2.52 39.71 -14.67
N TYR A 925 -2.86 39.41 -13.42
CA TYR A 925 -4.16 39.75 -12.82
C TYR A 925 -3.99 40.03 -11.33
N ALA A 926 -4.94 40.78 -10.77
CA ALA A 926 -5.05 40.96 -9.33
C ALA A 926 -6.51 41.13 -8.92
N TYR A 927 -7.06 40.14 -8.20
CA TYR A 927 -8.42 40.21 -7.69
C TYR A 927 -8.50 39.75 -6.24
N MET A 928 -9.52 40.23 -5.54
CA MET A 928 -9.82 39.91 -4.16
C MET A 928 -11.22 39.31 -4.10
N VAL A 929 -11.37 38.24 -3.34
CA VAL A 929 -12.64 37.53 -3.17
C VAL A 929 -13.15 37.76 -1.76
N ILE A 930 -14.36 38.27 -1.65
CA ILE A 930 -14.96 38.72 -0.38
C ILE A 930 -16.29 37.99 -0.19
N PRO A 931 -16.27 36.83 0.50
CA PRO A 931 -17.49 36.17 0.95
C PRO A 931 -18.42 37.11 1.72
N SER A 932 -19.70 36.77 1.73
CA SER A 932 -20.76 37.52 2.42
C SER A 932 -20.92 38.98 1.95
N SER A 933 -20.64 39.33 0.69
CA SER A 933 -20.74 40.70 0.13
C SER A 933 -22.00 40.95 -0.69
N ASP A 934 -22.47 42.19 -0.70
CA ASP A 934 -23.55 42.68 -1.56
C ASP A 934 -23.10 43.91 -2.37
N PRO A 935 -23.83 44.32 -3.43
CA PRO A 935 -23.45 45.45 -4.26
C PRO A 935 -23.28 46.77 -3.50
N GLN A 936 -24.01 46.98 -2.40
CA GLN A 936 -23.95 48.22 -1.63
C GLN A 936 -22.75 48.26 -0.67
N SER A 937 -22.29 47.11 -0.19
CA SER A 937 -21.26 47.02 0.85
C SER A 937 -19.88 46.66 0.34
N ILE A 938 -19.73 46.14 -0.88
CA ILE A 938 -18.45 45.59 -1.36
C ILE A 938 -17.30 46.59 -1.31
N GLU A 939 -17.50 47.84 -1.73
CA GLU A 939 -16.43 48.85 -1.72
C GLU A 939 -16.01 49.22 -0.29
N LYS A 940 -16.99 49.41 0.61
CA LYS A 940 -16.73 49.64 2.02
C LYS A 940 -15.95 48.48 2.65
N LYS A 941 -16.30 47.23 2.31
CA LYS A 941 -15.59 46.04 2.81
C LYS A 941 -14.15 45.99 2.31
N VAL A 942 -13.92 46.29 1.03
CA VAL A 942 -12.56 46.38 0.46
C VAL A 942 -11.71 47.40 1.23
N GLU A 943 -12.28 48.56 1.54
CA GLU A 943 -11.60 49.60 2.34
C GLU A 943 -11.33 49.12 3.77
N GLU A 944 -12.31 48.48 4.42
CA GLU A 944 -12.18 47.93 5.78
C GLU A 944 -11.13 46.82 5.88
N GLU A 945 -10.97 45.97 4.86
CA GLU A 945 -9.91 44.95 4.82
C GLU A 945 -8.51 45.60 4.68
N GLY A 946 -8.40 46.77 4.04
CA GLY A 946 -7.15 47.53 4.00
C GLY A 946 -5.97 46.77 3.39
N VAL A 947 -6.27 45.95 2.37
CA VAL A 947 -5.29 45.12 1.65
C VAL A 947 -4.49 45.97 0.66
N VAL A 948 -3.16 45.83 0.69
CA VAL A 948 -2.22 46.53 -0.20
C VAL A 948 -1.34 45.52 -0.91
N ILE A 949 -1.28 45.58 -2.25
CA ILE A 949 -0.31 44.83 -3.03
C ILE A 949 1.05 45.53 -2.90
N LEU A 950 2.01 44.86 -2.27
CA LEU A 950 3.39 45.35 -2.16
C LEU A 950 4.19 45.04 -3.44
N ALA A 951 3.93 43.89 -4.06
CA ALA A 951 4.56 43.49 -5.31
C ALA A 951 3.69 42.49 -6.09
N ASN A 952 3.71 42.57 -7.41
CA ASN A 952 3.17 41.55 -8.32
C ASN A 952 4.02 41.50 -9.59
N CYS A 953 5.22 40.93 -9.49
CA CYS A 953 6.17 40.80 -10.59
C CYS A 953 6.73 39.37 -10.66
N PRO A 954 7.42 38.98 -11.77
CA PRO A 954 7.88 37.61 -11.97
C PRO A 954 8.80 37.05 -10.87
N ASP A 955 9.47 37.92 -10.12
CA ASP A 955 10.41 37.56 -9.06
C ASP A 955 9.77 37.58 -7.66
N LEU A 956 8.68 38.34 -7.46
CA LEU A 956 8.06 38.56 -6.15
C LEU A 956 6.57 38.89 -6.26
N GLN A 957 5.75 38.17 -5.49
CA GLN A 957 4.35 38.53 -5.24
C GLN A 957 4.11 38.70 -3.74
N ALA A 958 3.64 39.87 -3.32
CA ALA A 958 3.51 40.21 -1.90
C ALA A 958 2.29 41.09 -1.61
N VAL A 959 1.64 40.83 -0.49
CA VAL A 959 0.43 41.53 -0.03
C VAL A 959 0.54 41.82 1.46
N ARG A 960 0.05 42.98 1.87
CA ARG A 960 -0.08 43.40 3.27
C ARG A 960 -1.55 43.64 3.60
N HIS A 961 -1.97 43.22 4.79
CA HIS A 961 -3.27 43.55 5.35
C HIS A 961 -3.07 44.52 6.52
N GLY A 962 -3.51 45.77 6.35
CA GLY A 962 -3.33 46.83 7.35
C GLY A 962 -3.99 46.51 8.68
N GLY A 963 -5.27 46.13 8.66
CA GLY A 963 -6.03 45.87 9.90
C GLY A 963 -5.57 44.67 10.74
N LEU A 964 -4.89 43.69 10.13
CA LEU A 964 -4.35 42.50 10.81
C LEU A 964 -2.86 42.65 11.13
N ASN A 965 -2.23 43.76 10.73
CA ASN A 965 -0.80 44.00 10.81
C ASN A 965 0.01 42.77 10.34
N MET A 966 -0.32 42.29 9.15
CA MET A 966 0.27 41.08 8.57
C MET A 966 0.68 41.32 7.12
N ALA A 967 1.75 40.69 6.69
CA ALA A 967 2.13 40.62 5.29
C ALA A 967 2.61 39.23 4.90
N TYR A 968 2.48 38.95 3.61
CA TYR A 968 2.96 37.75 2.97
C TYR A 968 3.83 38.09 1.78
N ALA A 969 4.76 37.21 1.46
CA ALA A 969 5.53 37.28 0.24
C ALA A 969 5.87 35.90 -0.32
N VAL A 970 5.85 35.81 -1.64
CA VAL A 970 6.30 34.67 -2.44
C VAL A 970 7.51 35.14 -3.24
N PHE A 971 8.70 34.83 -2.75
CA PHE A 971 9.97 35.13 -3.41
C PHE A 971 10.31 34.01 -4.38
N TYR A 972 10.15 34.23 -5.68
CA TYR A 972 10.61 33.31 -6.71
C TYR A 972 12.12 33.44 -6.96
N LYS A 973 12.71 34.56 -6.53
CA LYS A 973 14.15 34.81 -6.36
C LYS A 973 14.38 35.56 -5.06
N GLY A 974 15.59 35.45 -4.50
CA GLY A 974 16.00 36.30 -3.38
C GLY A 974 15.87 37.79 -3.71
N GLY A 975 15.60 38.61 -2.70
CA GLY A 975 15.41 40.04 -2.85
C GLY A 975 14.96 40.72 -1.55
N THR A 976 14.76 42.04 -1.64
CA THR A 976 14.33 42.90 -0.53
C THR A 976 12.86 43.29 -0.70
N LEU A 977 12.11 43.25 0.41
CA LEU A 977 10.73 43.69 0.50
C LEU A 977 10.56 44.69 1.64
N GLN A 978 10.05 45.87 1.32
CA GLN A 978 9.53 46.80 2.32
C GLN A 978 8.11 46.38 2.68
N VAL A 979 7.94 45.78 3.85
CA VAL A 979 6.66 45.30 4.38
C VAL A 979 5.84 46.45 4.96
N HIS A 980 6.51 47.37 5.64
CA HIS A 980 5.94 48.55 6.29
C HIS A 980 7.02 49.64 6.33
N ASP A 981 6.66 50.90 6.62
CA ASP A 981 7.61 52.03 6.68
C ASP A 981 8.78 51.77 7.64
N LYS A 982 8.59 50.89 8.62
CA LYS A 982 9.59 50.48 9.63
C LYS A 982 10.09 49.04 9.50
N ILE A 983 9.57 48.27 8.53
CA ILE A 983 9.89 46.85 8.37
C ILE A 983 10.37 46.62 6.95
N VAL A 984 11.65 46.28 6.84
CA VAL A 984 12.28 45.79 5.62
C VAL A 984 12.78 44.39 5.90
N VAL A 985 12.43 43.46 5.02
CA VAL A 985 12.89 42.07 5.05
C VAL A 985 13.67 41.78 3.78
N GLU A 986 14.82 41.13 3.91
CA GLU A 986 15.60 40.62 2.79
C GLU A 986 15.68 39.10 2.88
N MET A 987 15.47 38.41 1.76
CA MET A 987 15.69 36.97 1.63
C MET A 987 16.78 36.73 0.59
N ASP A 988 17.75 35.88 0.91
CA ASP A 988 18.88 35.58 0.03
C ASP A 988 18.53 34.60 -1.11
N SER A 989 17.41 33.90 -0.95
CA SER A 989 17.01 32.74 -1.73
C SER A 989 15.50 32.75 -2.04
N PRO A 990 15.02 31.97 -3.02
CA PRO A 990 13.60 31.77 -3.21
C PRO A 990 12.96 31.15 -1.97
N GLY A 991 11.79 31.63 -1.58
CA GLY A 991 11.06 31.10 -0.42
C GLY A 991 9.76 31.86 -0.18
N MET A 992 9.02 31.45 0.84
CA MET A 992 7.81 32.16 1.25
C MET A 992 7.99 32.76 2.64
N LEU A 993 7.35 33.90 2.84
CA LEU A 993 7.44 34.68 4.07
C LEU A 993 6.03 35.05 4.55
N MET A 994 5.82 34.93 5.85
CA MET A 994 4.74 35.54 6.62
C MET A 994 5.38 36.45 7.68
N VAL A 995 4.88 37.67 7.84
CA VAL A 995 5.30 38.60 8.90
C VAL A 995 4.06 39.10 9.63
N LYS A 996 4.06 39.03 10.96
CA LYS A 996 3.08 39.72 11.80
C LYS A 996 3.79 40.77 12.64
N TYR A 997 3.14 41.92 12.82
CA TYR A 997 3.69 43.05 13.57
C TYR A 997 2.60 43.73 14.40
N ASN A 998 2.97 44.68 15.27
CA ASN A 998 2.03 45.54 15.98
C ASN A 998 1.89 46.91 15.33
N ASP A 999 0.97 47.75 15.82
CA ASP A 999 0.68 49.07 15.25
C ASP A 999 1.88 50.02 15.21
N VAL A 1000 2.87 49.83 16.10
CA VAL A 1000 4.09 50.66 16.09
C VAL A 1000 5.15 50.16 15.10
N GLY A 1001 4.89 49.03 14.42
CA GLY A 1001 5.74 48.42 13.41
C GLY A 1001 6.78 47.46 13.96
N GLU A 1002 6.64 46.99 15.21
CA GLU A 1002 7.52 45.96 15.77
C GLU A 1002 7.09 44.56 15.29
N ILE A 1003 8.04 43.76 14.80
CA ILE A 1003 7.77 42.38 14.38
C ILE A 1003 7.44 41.51 15.61
N LEU A 1004 6.37 40.72 15.50
CA LEU A 1004 5.89 39.78 16.52
C LEU A 1004 6.04 38.32 16.11
N ALA A 1005 5.98 38.03 14.81
CA ALA A 1005 6.17 36.68 14.28
C ALA A 1005 6.72 36.71 12.85
N LEU A 1006 7.55 35.71 12.55
CA LEU A 1006 8.07 35.42 11.21
C LEU A 1006 7.76 33.96 10.86
N GLY A 1007 7.18 33.72 9.70
CA GLY A 1007 6.97 32.39 9.15
C GLY A 1007 7.72 32.24 7.85
N VAL A 1008 8.44 31.13 7.66
CA VAL A 1008 9.11 30.82 6.40
C VAL A 1008 8.84 29.40 5.94
N SER A 1009 8.92 29.16 4.64
CA SER A 1009 8.91 27.82 4.06
C SER A 1009 9.68 27.79 2.74
N ASP A 1010 10.18 26.61 2.38
CA ASP A 1010 10.79 26.34 1.08
C ASP A 1010 9.83 25.55 0.16
N PRO A 1011 9.24 26.22 -0.86
CA PRO A 1011 8.40 25.55 -1.85
C PRO A 1011 9.13 24.53 -2.73
N THR A 1012 10.47 24.65 -2.88
CA THR A 1012 11.28 23.76 -3.73
C THR A 1012 11.57 22.42 -3.05
N ARG A 1013 11.68 22.44 -1.70
CA ARG A 1013 11.99 21.30 -0.82
C ARG A 1013 13.41 20.76 -0.95
N PHE A 1014 14.33 21.57 -1.47
CA PHE A 1014 15.74 21.22 -1.60
C PHE A 1014 16.62 21.91 -0.56
N MET A 1015 16.14 23.03 0.00
CA MET A 1015 16.96 23.83 0.90
C MET A 1015 17.01 23.21 2.30
N LYS A 1016 18.23 23.10 2.83
CA LYS A 1016 18.46 22.73 4.23
C LYS A 1016 18.31 23.92 5.18
N LYS A 1017 18.75 25.09 4.70
CA LYS A 1017 18.73 26.35 5.44
C LYS A 1017 18.19 27.45 4.55
N LEU A 1018 17.53 28.40 5.17
CA LEU A 1018 17.07 29.66 4.56
C LEU A 1018 17.62 30.81 5.39
N HIS A 1019 18.14 31.85 4.73
CA HIS A 1019 18.61 33.05 5.40
C HIS A 1019 17.73 34.24 5.06
N LEU A 1020 17.42 35.03 6.08
CA LEU A 1020 16.74 36.30 5.92
C LEU A 1020 17.34 37.35 6.87
N SER A 1021 17.15 38.61 6.54
CA SER A 1021 17.51 39.73 7.41
C SER A 1021 16.31 40.65 7.61
N VAL A 1022 16.24 41.29 8.79
CA VAL A 1022 15.23 42.31 9.10
C VAL A 1022 15.89 43.53 9.72
N ASN A 1023 15.39 44.72 9.41
CA ASN A 1023 15.92 45.99 9.92
C ASN A 1023 15.50 46.32 11.38
N GLN A 1024 15.36 45.29 12.22
CA GLN A 1024 14.97 45.42 13.63
C GLN A 1024 15.76 44.44 14.48
N LYS A 1025 16.08 44.84 15.71
CA LYS A 1025 16.78 43.99 16.69
C LYS A 1025 15.81 42.96 17.26
N ILE A 1026 15.99 41.69 16.91
CA ILE A 1026 15.22 40.58 17.46
C ILE A 1026 15.97 39.96 18.65
N VAL A 1027 15.30 39.87 19.80
CA VAL A 1027 15.81 39.31 21.07
C VAL A 1027 14.86 38.25 21.65
N TRP A 1028 14.19 37.50 20.77
CA TRP A 1028 13.19 36.51 21.15
C TRP A 1028 13.82 35.24 21.78
N PRO A 1029 13.04 34.38 22.45
CA PRO A 1029 13.54 33.12 22.98
C PRO A 1029 14.18 32.26 21.89
N ALA A 1030 15.29 31.60 22.22
CA ALA A 1030 15.95 30.69 21.29
C ALA A 1030 15.01 29.54 20.89
N GLN A 1031 14.96 29.24 19.60
CA GLN A 1031 14.24 28.11 19.02
C GLN A 1031 15.26 27.20 18.34
N GLU A 1032 15.17 25.88 18.56
CA GLU A 1032 16.22 24.91 18.18
C GLU A 1032 16.68 25.02 16.71
N ASN A 1033 15.76 25.35 15.82
CA ASN A 1033 16.01 25.42 14.37
C ASN A 1033 16.18 26.86 13.85
N ILE A 1034 16.39 27.86 14.72
CA ILE A 1034 16.51 29.26 14.32
C ILE A 1034 17.68 29.91 15.06
N GLN A 1035 18.58 30.52 14.28
CA GLN A 1035 19.72 31.28 14.78
C GLN A 1035 19.53 32.75 14.41
N THR A 1036 19.77 33.65 15.36
CA THR A 1036 19.68 35.10 15.14
C THR A 1036 20.98 35.79 15.55
N GLU A 1037 21.41 36.77 14.77
CA GLU A 1037 22.59 37.58 15.02
C GLU A 1037 22.27 39.06 14.72
N TRP A 1038 22.45 39.95 15.68
CA TRP A 1038 22.31 41.39 15.48
C TRP A 1038 23.62 41.98 14.95
N ASP A 1039 23.57 42.58 13.77
CA ASP A 1039 24.68 43.35 13.19
C ASP A 1039 24.53 44.83 13.56
N GLU A 1040 25.29 45.27 14.57
CA GLU A 1040 25.29 46.67 15.05
C GLU A 1040 25.69 47.67 13.95
N LYS A 1041 26.49 47.27 12.95
CA LYS A 1041 26.95 48.19 11.89
C LYS A 1041 25.88 48.41 10.82
N GLN A 1042 25.18 47.34 10.46
CA GLN A 1042 24.11 47.38 9.44
C GLN A 1042 22.73 47.67 10.04
N ALA A 1043 22.62 47.68 11.37
CA ALA A 1043 21.37 47.84 12.11
C ALA A 1043 20.27 46.84 11.65
N LEU A 1044 20.67 45.58 11.45
CA LEU A 1044 19.78 44.49 11.06
C LEU A 1044 20.04 43.23 11.89
N THR A 1045 19.00 42.40 12.07
CA THR A 1045 19.15 41.03 12.55
C THR A 1045 19.24 40.09 11.36
N ARG A 1046 20.31 39.30 11.28
CA ARG A 1046 20.41 38.13 10.39
C ARG A 1046 19.77 36.93 11.06
N ILE A 1047 18.97 36.19 10.32
CA ILE A 1047 18.23 35.02 10.77
C ILE A 1047 18.58 33.86 9.85
N SER A 1048 19.04 32.76 10.42
CA SER A 1048 19.22 31.48 9.72
C SER A 1048 18.20 30.48 10.25
N VAL A 1049 17.42 29.89 9.35
CA VAL A 1049 16.38 28.92 9.68
C VAL A 1049 16.75 27.57 9.11
N ASP A 1050 16.91 26.57 9.98
CA ASP A 1050 16.97 25.17 9.58
C ASP A 1050 15.58 24.70 9.14
N LEU A 1051 15.46 24.39 7.85
CA LEU A 1051 14.21 24.01 7.22
C LEU A 1051 13.89 22.53 7.46
N PRO A 1052 12.61 22.15 7.60
CA PRO A 1052 12.21 20.75 7.68
C PRO A 1052 12.72 19.94 6.48
N GLN A 1053 13.21 18.73 6.75
CA GLN A 1053 13.79 17.83 5.74
C GLN A 1053 12.95 16.55 5.56
N ASN A 1054 13.31 15.73 4.57
CA ASN A 1054 12.70 14.43 4.27
C ASN A 1054 11.16 14.51 4.12
N GLU A 1055 10.41 13.72 4.89
CA GLU A 1055 8.95 13.65 4.80
C GLU A 1055 8.26 14.94 5.24
N TYR A 1056 8.97 15.83 5.93
CA TYR A 1056 8.48 17.13 6.40
C TYR A 1056 8.92 18.29 5.50
N ALA A 1057 9.71 18.04 4.44
CA ALA A 1057 10.16 19.09 3.54
C ALA A 1057 8.97 19.83 2.89
N GLY A 1058 9.02 21.16 2.93
CA GLY A 1058 7.92 22.05 2.50
C GLY A 1058 6.98 22.50 3.63
N LYS A 1059 7.11 21.95 4.84
CA LYS A 1059 6.40 22.45 6.03
C LYS A 1059 6.95 23.83 6.45
N SER A 1060 6.07 24.72 6.91
CA SER A 1060 6.46 26.03 7.42
C SER A 1060 7.17 25.95 8.77
N VAL A 1061 8.11 26.87 9.00
CA VAL A 1061 8.73 27.17 10.30
C VAL A 1061 8.22 28.53 10.76
N ILE A 1062 7.68 28.59 11.97
CA ILE A 1062 7.21 29.83 12.60
C ILE A 1062 8.16 30.18 13.75
N TYR A 1063 8.52 31.46 13.84
CA TYR A 1063 9.28 32.08 14.91
C TYR A 1063 8.42 33.17 15.53
N ASN A 1064 8.14 33.06 16.83
CA ASN A 1064 7.28 34.00 17.55
C ASN A 1064 8.08 34.71 18.64
N LYS A 1065 7.70 35.95 18.93
CA LYS A 1065 8.21 36.76 20.04
C LYS A 1065 7.83 36.22 21.42
#